data_AF-A0A7W9M254-F1
#
_entry.id   AF-A0A7W9M254-F1
#
_cell.length_a   1.000
_cell.length_b   1.000
_cell.length_c   1.000
_cell.angle_alpha   90.00
_cell.angle_beta   90.00
_cell.angle_gamma   90.00
#
_symmetry.space_group_name_H-M   'P 1'
#
loop_
_entity.id
_entity.type
_entity.pdbx_description
1 polymer ?
#
loop_
_entity_poly.entity_id
_entity_poly.type
_entity_poly.pdbx_seq_one_letter_code
_entity_poly.pdbx_strand_id
1 'polypeptide(L)'
;MLTADGHLVHSPADLVDLLECEHRSRLALALAVGLPGAPVPDDRTNHMATRHGMAHEQAVLAKFRAEHDVVEIPQPAPTHEALTAAAQQTADAIEAGAPVIYQAVFYADGFQGRADFLVATDRGYEPHDAKLARHATPAAVVQLTAYANALKHLAGPAMHLLLGDGTTKTFQVADFLPLVRDLQTRVKARLAAPASLPERLWDDERPACATCRFGRHCATGREQDRDLSLVAGIRTDQRRKLVSAGLGTIDALANATRADRPATMSATTFTGLRAQAALQVIQDDSRTEDDPIGKVAYEVVGPEALATLPVPSPGDLFFDMEGDPFALNGEGLEYLFGVVDADERFTPFWAHTRPQEKAAFERFVDFATQTLDTHPEAHIYHYAPYEVNALKRLAALHGTREDAVDHLLRSNALVDLYAVVRKALRVSQRSYSIKYLEPLYMPDARAGEVTNAVSSIEAYEEFLALRTVDPARAEDVLTGIADYNTYDCVSTLRLYRFLLEVREEAGIEPHVAEPSFSEEIEDEIAAQRRAERAERLAAVVDPLLEGLPDNPADATDDERARALLAAAVGYHRRETNPAWWDFFRQMAAPLSELESDSACAVPVSVRAEDWVSPSGRVRKAKRELRVWCDPDRPHPFATGDQVRLLYPGTPNVTRDAVVLAESAEDMVVLESAAPDDVHGEQPIAVLPGSPVQPKPKDEAVYELARSVVDELPTLPPHPGIDLIRRTPPRLKVAELPRGEDLIADVIAAVDALDGSTLAVQGPPGAGKTYLAGRLIAHLIRGGRSVGVTSNSHKAVENVLSAALAAGRELGVPIPTAKRAKGTPAKDCKWEQPRDNPALVRWRDDQGGGHLVGGTAWTFSNTALREQPFDVLIVDEAGQFALADALAVSTCARNLVLLGDPQQLPQVVQGTHPAGAEASALGHLIGDADVIPPSLGYFLDQTRRLHPAVCTPVSNLSYAGLLHAHPSAAARGIDGVPSGLYVHSVSHSHNTTSSVEEAEAVVEVVRSLMGRMWTDGPDARALDDSDILVVAPYNLQVRLVRRELEKHGYSEVRVGTVDRFQGQEAPVVITTMTSSAAVDLPRGLDFLLSRNRLNVALSRAQAVAVVVCSPRLVEADIRDVDQLRLVSGMIGLMAEAGRWDG
;
A
#
# COMPACT_ATOMS: atom_id res chain seq x y z
N MET A 1 9.97 34.91 -4.08
CA MET A 1 10.61 35.15 -2.76
C MET A 1 10.97 36.61 -2.46
N LEU A 2 11.15 37.51 -3.45
CA LEU A 2 11.33 38.95 -3.21
C LEU A 2 10.24 39.76 -3.94
N THR A 3 9.72 40.79 -3.31
CA THR A 3 8.95 41.84 -3.98
C THR A 3 9.90 42.77 -4.76
N ALA A 4 9.36 43.56 -5.69
CA ALA A 4 10.16 44.49 -6.52
C ALA A 4 10.90 45.57 -5.69
N ASP A 5 10.39 45.85 -4.49
CA ASP A 5 10.94 46.76 -3.48
C ASP A 5 11.79 46.05 -2.40
N GLY A 6 12.08 44.76 -2.56
CA GLY A 6 13.10 44.04 -1.76
C GLY A 6 12.60 43.40 -0.46
N HIS A 7 11.29 43.26 -0.26
CA HIS A 7 10.74 42.54 0.90
C HIS A 7 10.73 41.02 0.64
N LEU A 8 11.22 40.25 1.61
CA LEU A 8 11.15 38.80 1.57
C LEU A 8 9.73 38.32 1.86
N VAL A 9 9.20 37.53 0.95
CA VAL A 9 7.85 36.95 1.01
C VAL A 9 7.89 35.49 0.57
N HIS A 10 6.96 34.69 1.06
CA HIS A 10 6.74 33.33 0.60
C HIS A 10 5.35 33.18 0.00
N SER A 11 5.23 32.26 -0.94
CA SER A 11 4.02 31.92 -1.68
C SER A 11 3.72 30.42 -1.56
N PRO A 12 2.53 29.95 -1.96
CA PRO A 12 2.26 28.52 -2.05
C PRO A 12 3.31 27.73 -2.86
N ALA A 13 3.83 28.30 -3.94
CA ALA A 13 4.89 27.68 -4.73
C ALA A 13 6.18 27.47 -3.92
N ASP A 14 6.50 28.39 -3.01
CA ASP A 14 7.67 28.25 -2.13
C ASP A 14 7.47 27.15 -1.07
N LEU A 15 6.23 26.91 -0.63
CA LEU A 15 5.88 25.80 0.25
C LEU A 15 6.02 24.46 -0.48
N VAL A 16 5.57 24.38 -1.75
CA VAL A 16 5.75 23.21 -2.61
C VAL A 16 7.23 22.97 -2.92
N ASP A 17 8.00 24.03 -3.17
CA ASP A 17 9.46 23.95 -3.33
C ASP A 17 10.11 23.27 -2.12
N LEU A 18 9.75 23.68 -0.91
CA LEU A 18 10.24 23.06 0.32
C LEU A 18 9.74 21.63 0.53
N LEU A 19 8.47 21.36 0.20
CA LEU A 19 7.86 20.04 0.40
C LEU A 19 8.58 18.96 -0.42
N GLU A 20 8.79 19.20 -1.72
CA GLU A 20 9.38 18.17 -2.59
C GLU A 20 10.91 18.12 -2.46
N CYS A 21 11.58 19.25 -2.20
CA CYS A 21 13.04 19.27 -2.10
C CYS A 21 13.60 20.47 -1.32
N GLU A 22 14.12 20.23 -0.11
CA GLU A 22 14.76 21.27 0.68
C GLU A 22 15.96 21.92 -0.04
N HIS A 23 16.74 21.13 -0.81
CA HIS A 23 17.84 21.64 -1.63
C HIS A 23 17.36 22.65 -2.67
N ARG A 24 16.28 22.34 -3.40
CA ARG A 24 15.63 23.24 -4.37
C ARG A 24 15.18 24.54 -3.70
N SER A 25 14.57 24.47 -2.53
CA SER A 25 14.17 25.64 -1.74
C SER A 25 15.38 26.53 -1.36
N ARG A 26 16.52 25.95 -0.98
CA ARG A 26 17.76 26.69 -0.68
C ARG A 26 18.34 27.37 -1.93
N LEU A 27 18.43 26.65 -3.05
CA LEU A 27 18.92 27.20 -4.31
C LEU A 27 18.00 28.33 -4.83
N ALA A 28 16.69 28.17 -4.70
CA ALA A 28 15.70 29.19 -5.05
C ALA A 28 15.89 30.49 -4.25
N LEU A 29 16.11 30.38 -2.94
CA LEU A 29 16.40 31.53 -2.09
C LEU A 29 17.72 32.19 -2.47
N ALA A 30 18.79 31.39 -2.64
CA ALA A 30 20.11 31.89 -3.03
C ALA A 30 20.08 32.64 -4.37
N LEU A 31 19.33 32.13 -5.35
CA LEU A 31 19.11 32.79 -6.63
C LEU A 31 18.31 34.09 -6.45
N ALA A 32 17.23 34.06 -5.67
CA ALA A 32 16.39 35.23 -5.45
C ALA A 32 17.18 36.41 -4.84
N VAL A 33 18.03 36.13 -3.85
CA VAL A 33 18.87 37.17 -3.20
C VAL A 33 20.15 37.51 -3.97
N GLY A 34 20.42 36.85 -5.10
CA GLY A 34 21.58 37.12 -5.95
C GLY A 34 22.92 36.68 -5.35
N LEU A 35 22.96 35.57 -4.60
CA LEU A 35 24.21 35.06 -4.05
C LEU A 35 25.19 34.63 -5.16
N PRO A 36 26.48 35.05 -5.11
CA PRO A 36 27.49 34.57 -6.04
C PRO A 36 27.63 33.05 -5.99
N GLY A 37 27.62 32.39 -7.15
CA GLY A 37 27.73 30.93 -7.26
C GLY A 37 26.39 30.18 -7.21
N ALA A 38 25.26 30.88 -7.06
CA ALA A 38 23.94 30.24 -7.19
C ALA A 38 23.73 29.74 -8.63
N PRO A 39 23.25 28.48 -8.82
CA PRO A 39 23.03 27.92 -10.14
C PRO A 39 21.87 28.61 -10.86
N VAL A 40 22.03 28.80 -12.17
CA VAL A 40 20.97 29.34 -13.05
C VAL A 40 20.07 28.17 -13.47
N PRO A 41 18.74 28.27 -13.29
CA PRO A 41 17.81 27.21 -13.69
C PRO A 41 17.71 27.07 -15.21
N ASP A 42 17.38 25.86 -15.67
CA ASP A 42 17.09 25.61 -17.08
C ASP A 42 15.71 26.21 -17.46
N ASP A 43 15.63 26.86 -18.62
CA ASP A 43 14.41 27.49 -19.15
C ASP A 43 13.48 26.41 -19.75
N ARG A 44 12.81 25.63 -18.89
CA ARG A 44 11.84 24.58 -19.27
C ARG A 44 10.39 25.03 -19.06
N THR A 45 10.06 26.26 -19.44
CA THR A 45 8.69 26.77 -19.30
C THR A 45 7.77 26.15 -20.36
N ASN A 46 6.87 25.24 -19.97
CA ASN A 46 5.84 24.69 -20.86
C ASN A 46 4.77 25.77 -21.17
N HIS A 47 5.05 26.58 -22.19
CA HIS A 47 4.20 27.68 -22.63
C HIS A 47 2.78 27.26 -23.05
N MET A 48 2.58 25.99 -23.42
CA MET A 48 1.28 25.47 -23.82
C MET A 48 0.38 25.17 -22.61
N ALA A 49 0.89 24.50 -21.58
CA ALA A 49 0.14 24.22 -20.35
C ALA A 49 -0.38 25.49 -19.66
N THR A 50 0.43 26.55 -19.67
CA THR A 50 0.05 27.85 -19.10
C THR A 50 -1.14 28.48 -19.83
N ARG A 51 -1.16 28.41 -21.18
CA ARG A 51 -2.22 29.00 -22.00
C ARG A 51 -3.55 28.26 -21.85
N HIS A 52 -3.52 26.93 -21.80
CA HIS A 52 -4.74 26.12 -21.64
C HIS A 52 -5.30 26.20 -20.21
N GLY A 53 -4.45 26.32 -19.18
CA GLY A 53 -4.90 26.57 -17.80
C GLY A 53 -5.71 27.85 -17.65
N MET A 54 -5.26 28.96 -18.27
CA MET A 54 -5.98 30.23 -18.26
C MET A 54 -7.37 30.13 -18.95
N ALA A 55 -7.49 29.33 -20.00
CA ALA A 55 -8.76 29.14 -20.70
C ALA A 55 -9.79 28.38 -19.83
N HIS A 56 -9.33 27.37 -19.08
CA HIS A 56 -10.18 26.62 -18.13
C HIS A 56 -10.68 27.51 -16.99
N GLU A 57 -9.78 28.28 -16.38
CA GLU A 57 -10.13 29.24 -15.34
C GLU A 57 -11.19 30.26 -15.81
N GLN A 58 -11.05 30.77 -17.04
CA GLN A 58 -12.04 31.66 -17.65
C GLN A 58 -13.40 30.98 -17.89
N ALA A 59 -13.42 29.70 -18.27
CA ALA A 59 -14.66 28.93 -18.42
C ALA A 59 -15.38 28.74 -17.09
N VAL A 60 -14.63 28.46 -16.01
CA VAL A 60 -15.16 28.37 -14.64
C VAL A 60 -15.70 29.74 -14.17
N LEU A 61 -14.98 30.82 -14.43
CA LEU A 61 -15.44 32.18 -14.11
C LEU A 61 -16.75 32.51 -14.84
N ALA A 62 -16.88 32.14 -16.11
CA ALA A 62 -18.12 32.34 -16.87
C ALA A 62 -19.30 31.60 -16.25
N LYS A 63 -19.08 30.38 -15.72
CA LYS A 63 -20.10 29.63 -14.97
C LYS A 63 -20.51 30.35 -13.69
N PHE A 64 -19.54 30.78 -12.86
CA PHE A 64 -19.86 31.52 -11.64
C PHE A 64 -20.62 32.83 -11.91
N ARG A 65 -20.26 33.57 -12.96
CA ARG A 65 -20.97 34.79 -13.36
C ARG A 65 -22.40 34.56 -13.83
N ALA A 66 -22.74 33.34 -14.26
CA ALA A 66 -24.10 32.98 -14.65
C ALA A 66 -24.98 32.62 -13.44
N GLU A 67 -24.37 32.14 -12.36
CA GLU A 67 -25.06 31.61 -11.18
C GLU A 67 -25.07 32.59 -10.00
N HIS A 68 -24.07 33.48 -9.91
CA HIS A 68 -23.81 34.34 -8.74
C HIS A 68 -23.25 35.72 -9.13
N ASP A 69 -23.41 36.70 -8.23
CA ASP A 69 -22.67 37.96 -8.30
C ASP A 69 -21.19 37.73 -7.94
N VAL A 70 -20.28 38.13 -8.84
CA VAL A 70 -18.83 37.93 -8.71
C VAL A 70 -18.11 39.27 -8.53
N VAL A 71 -17.32 39.40 -7.46
CA VAL A 71 -16.40 40.53 -7.24
C VAL A 71 -15.01 40.15 -7.76
N GLU A 72 -14.46 40.91 -8.71
CA GLU A 72 -13.14 40.66 -9.30
C GLU A 72 -12.08 41.60 -8.71
N ILE A 73 -10.97 41.02 -8.23
CA ILE A 73 -9.81 41.76 -7.72
C ILE A 73 -8.76 41.89 -8.84
N PRO A 74 -8.45 43.12 -9.30
CA PRO A 74 -7.47 43.35 -10.36
C PRO A 74 -6.07 42.85 -10.01
N GLN A 75 -5.29 42.46 -11.03
CA GLN A 75 -3.91 42.02 -10.82
C GLN A 75 -3.03 43.16 -10.28
N PRO A 76 -2.47 43.04 -9.06
CA PRO A 76 -1.64 44.09 -8.48
C PRO A 76 -0.22 44.06 -9.06
N ALA A 77 0.46 45.22 -9.01
CA ALA A 77 1.91 45.26 -9.22
C ALA A 77 2.63 44.51 -8.08
N PRO A 78 3.80 43.89 -8.33
CA PRO A 78 4.55 43.10 -7.34
C PRO A 78 5.33 43.98 -6.33
N THR A 79 4.66 45.00 -5.78
CA THR A 79 5.18 45.96 -4.79
C THR A 79 4.38 45.85 -3.50
N HIS A 80 4.99 46.12 -2.34
CA HIS A 80 4.34 46.04 -1.03
C HIS A 80 3.02 46.83 -0.97
N GLU A 81 3.01 48.06 -1.48
CA GLU A 81 1.84 48.94 -1.45
C GLU A 81 0.66 48.39 -2.27
N ALA A 82 0.90 48.01 -3.53
CA ALA A 82 -0.15 47.48 -4.41
C ALA A 82 -0.71 46.12 -3.92
N LEU A 83 0.14 45.24 -3.40
CA LEU A 83 -0.29 43.97 -2.82
C LEU A 83 -1.14 44.17 -1.56
N THR A 84 -0.75 45.12 -0.70
CA THR A 84 -1.53 45.48 0.50
C THR A 84 -2.90 46.05 0.12
N ALA A 85 -2.96 46.93 -0.89
CA ALA A 85 -4.21 47.49 -1.36
C ALA A 85 -5.16 46.42 -1.94
N ALA A 86 -4.66 45.48 -2.73
CA ALA A 86 -5.46 44.39 -3.29
C ALA A 86 -5.94 43.40 -2.21
N ALA A 87 -5.12 43.15 -1.18
CA ALA A 87 -5.53 42.35 -0.02
C ALA A 87 -6.64 43.04 0.78
N GLN A 88 -6.60 44.36 0.93
CA GLN A 88 -7.68 45.12 1.55
C GLN A 88 -8.98 45.03 0.74
N GLN A 89 -8.92 45.15 -0.59
CA GLN A 89 -10.09 44.97 -1.45
C GLN A 89 -10.72 43.58 -1.30
N THR A 90 -9.89 42.55 -1.11
CA THR A 90 -10.36 41.19 -0.83
C THR A 90 -11.08 41.13 0.52
N ALA A 91 -10.51 41.74 1.56
CA ALA A 91 -11.14 41.81 2.89
C ALA A 91 -12.48 42.57 2.87
N ASP A 92 -12.54 43.70 2.15
CA ASP A 92 -13.74 44.51 2.00
C ASP A 92 -14.86 43.71 1.27
N ALA A 93 -14.51 42.91 0.27
CA ALA A 93 -15.44 42.05 -0.45
C ALA A 93 -16.00 40.91 0.44
N ILE A 94 -15.17 40.34 1.31
CA ILE A 94 -15.59 39.34 2.31
C ILE A 94 -16.54 39.97 3.34
N GLU A 95 -16.21 41.15 3.87
CA GLU A 95 -17.06 41.86 4.83
C GLU A 95 -18.42 42.26 4.22
N ALA A 96 -18.44 42.60 2.93
CA ALA A 96 -19.66 42.87 2.18
C ALA A 96 -20.52 41.61 1.90
N GLY A 97 -20.02 40.41 2.22
CA GLY A 97 -20.73 39.15 1.99
C GLY A 97 -20.85 38.78 0.50
N ALA A 98 -19.84 39.14 -0.30
CA ALA A 98 -19.82 38.80 -1.73
C ALA A 98 -19.96 37.28 -1.92
N PRO A 99 -20.92 36.78 -2.73
CA PRO A 99 -21.12 35.35 -2.93
C PRO A 99 -19.90 34.64 -3.52
N VAL A 100 -19.23 35.28 -4.48
CA VAL A 100 -18.00 34.79 -5.12
C VAL A 100 -17.00 35.94 -5.27
N ILE A 101 -15.75 35.71 -4.89
CA ILE A 101 -14.64 36.65 -5.10
C ILE A 101 -13.63 35.99 -6.05
N TYR A 102 -13.44 36.56 -7.24
CA TYR A 102 -12.50 36.09 -8.24
C TYR A 102 -11.14 36.79 -8.07
N GLN A 103 -10.06 36.00 -8.12
CA GLN A 103 -8.68 36.45 -8.03
C GLN A 103 -8.32 37.14 -6.70
N ALA A 104 -8.91 36.66 -5.60
CA ALA A 104 -8.70 37.14 -4.24
C ALA A 104 -7.22 37.15 -3.86
N VAL A 105 -6.74 38.28 -3.32
CA VAL A 105 -5.32 38.49 -2.97
C VAL A 105 -5.12 38.37 -1.47
N PHE A 106 -4.14 37.58 -1.07
CA PHE A 106 -3.66 37.48 0.31
C PHE A 106 -2.27 38.09 0.43
N TYR A 107 -2.10 39.03 1.35
CA TYR A 107 -0.81 39.65 1.63
C TYR A 107 -0.70 40.05 3.11
N ALA A 108 -0.12 39.17 3.94
CA ALA A 108 0.05 39.39 5.38
C ALA A 108 1.10 38.43 5.97
N ASP A 109 1.74 38.80 7.08
CA ASP A 109 2.66 37.93 7.84
C ASP A 109 3.79 37.29 6.99
N GLY A 110 4.28 38.03 5.99
CA GLY A 110 5.30 37.59 5.04
C GLY A 110 4.81 36.60 3.98
N PHE A 111 3.50 36.30 3.93
CA PHE A 111 2.85 35.45 2.93
C PHE A 111 2.24 36.31 1.81
N GLN A 112 2.37 35.84 0.56
CA GLN A 112 1.66 36.35 -0.60
C GLN A 112 0.97 35.21 -1.36
N GLY A 113 -0.27 35.43 -1.79
CA GLY A 113 -1.04 34.43 -2.53
C GLY A 113 -2.17 35.06 -3.33
N ARG A 114 -2.64 34.36 -4.36
CA ARG A 114 -3.78 34.77 -5.16
C ARG A 114 -4.65 33.54 -5.45
N ALA A 115 -5.81 33.48 -4.81
CA ALA A 115 -6.75 32.39 -5.02
C ALA A 115 -7.61 32.68 -6.25
N ASP A 116 -7.87 31.66 -7.06
CA ASP A 116 -8.73 31.81 -8.24
C ASP A 116 -10.13 32.24 -7.82
N PHE A 117 -10.74 31.55 -6.85
CA PHE A 117 -12.08 31.87 -6.36
C PHE A 117 -12.19 31.66 -4.84
N LEU A 118 -12.94 32.53 -4.16
CA LEU A 118 -13.48 32.30 -2.82
C LEU A 118 -15.01 32.30 -2.89
N VAL A 119 -15.65 31.26 -2.36
CA VAL A 119 -17.11 31.09 -2.41
C VAL A 119 -17.69 31.12 -0.99
N ALA A 120 -18.75 31.91 -0.77
CA ALA A 120 -19.40 32.04 0.52
C ALA A 120 -20.35 30.86 0.82
N THR A 121 -20.30 30.33 2.04
CA THR A 121 -21.17 29.26 2.55
C THR A 121 -21.79 29.65 3.90
N ASP A 122 -22.64 28.78 4.47
CA ASP A 122 -23.19 28.94 5.82
C ASP A 122 -22.12 28.84 6.91
N ARG A 123 -20.92 28.33 6.58
CA ARG A 123 -19.83 28.05 7.52
C ARG A 123 -18.59 28.91 7.28
N GLY A 124 -18.59 29.83 6.31
CA GLY A 124 -17.48 30.72 6.01
C GLY A 124 -17.21 30.83 4.51
N TYR A 125 -16.01 31.28 4.13
CA TYR A 125 -15.53 31.29 2.76
C TYR A 125 -14.66 30.06 2.48
N GLU A 126 -14.95 29.37 1.38
CA GLU A 126 -14.23 28.17 0.96
C GLU A 126 -13.44 28.49 -0.33
N PRO A 127 -12.14 28.13 -0.40
CA PRO A 127 -11.35 28.39 -1.59
C PRO A 127 -11.63 27.35 -2.69
N HIS A 128 -11.79 27.83 -3.92
CA HIS A 128 -11.94 27.03 -5.13
C HIS A 128 -10.82 27.38 -6.12
N ASP A 129 -10.17 26.37 -6.67
CA ASP A 129 -9.02 26.53 -7.58
C ASP A 129 -9.26 25.73 -8.86
N ALA A 130 -9.07 26.37 -10.02
CA ALA A 130 -9.38 25.79 -11.31
C ALA A 130 -8.11 25.18 -11.91
N LYS A 131 -8.09 23.86 -12.06
CA LYS A 131 -6.96 23.13 -12.62
C LYS A 131 -7.38 22.40 -13.90
N LEU A 132 -6.59 22.59 -14.96
CA LEU A 132 -6.78 21.86 -16.22
C LEU A 132 -6.57 20.34 -16.02
N ALA A 133 -5.72 19.97 -15.06
CA ALA A 133 -5.53 18.58 -14.67
C ALA A 133 -6.87 17.93 -14.29
N ARG A 134 -7.05 16.66 -14.64
CA ARG A 134 -8.23 15.84 -14.30
C ARG A 134 -8.11 15.15 -12.95
N HIS A 135 -7.05 15.44 -12.20
CA HIS A 135 -6.77 14.84 -10.90
C HIS A 135 -6.22 15.90 -9.93
N ALA A 136 -6.37 15.64 -8.63
CA ALA A 136 -5.84 16.49 -7.58
C ALA A 136 -4.34 16.21 -7.38
N THR A 137 -3.50 17.24 -7.45
CA THR A 137 -2.06 17.11 -7.18
C THR A 137 -1.74 17.60 -5.76
N PRO A 138 -0.69 17.07 -5.11
CA PRO A 138 -0.24 17.55 -3.79
C PRO A 138 0.00 19.06 -3.77
N ALA A 139 0.61 19.60 -4.84
CA ALA A 139 0.87 21.03 -4.99
C ALA A 139 -0.42 21.88 -4.95
N ALA A 140 -1.48 21.44 -5.65
CA ALA A 140 -2.76 22.15 -5.66
C ALA A 140 -3.46 22.12 -4.29
N VAL A 141 -3.38 20.99 -3.58
CA VAL A 141 -3.96 20.85 -2.23
C VAL A 141 -3.21 21.71 -1.20
N VAL A 142 -1.87 21.75 -1.25
CA VAL A 142 -1.06 22.67 -0.42
C VAL A 142 -1.43 24.12 -0.70
N GLN A 143 -1.64 24.48 -1.96
CA GLN A 143 -2.06 25.82 -2.36
C GLN A 143 -3.43 26.21 -1.79
N LEU A 144 -4.45 25.38 -2.00
CA LEU A 144 -5.79 25.61 -1.44
C LEU A 144 -5.77 25.71 0.08
N THR A 145 -5.04 24.82 0.74
CA THR A 145 -4.91 24.80 2.20
C THR A 145 -4.21 26.07 2.71
N ALA A 146 -3.22 26.59 1.98
CA ALA A 146 -2.57 27.85 2.31
C ALA A 146 -3.53 29.04 2.22
N TYR A 147 -4.43 29.06 1.23
CA TYR A 147 -5.48 30.06 1.11
C TYR A 147 -6.53 29.94 2.22
N ALA A 148 -6.99 28.73 2.52
CA ALA A 148 -7.88 28.48 3.66
C ALA A 148 -7.24 28.95 4.99
N ASN A 149 -5.96 28.66 5.21
CA ASN A 149 -5.24 29.15 6.39
C ASN A 149 -5.10 30.68 6.42
N ALA A 150 -4.97 31.33 5.27
CA ALA A 150 -4.90 32.79 5.16
C ALA A 150 -6.23 33.48 5.53
N LEU A 151 -7.37 32.82 5.31
CA LEU A 151 -8.69 33.28 5.76
C LEU A 151 -8.88 33.22 7.29
N LYS A 152 -8.03 32.46 8.01
CA LYS A 152 -8.07 32.32 9.48
C LYS A 152 -9.45 31.84 9.95
N HIS A 153 -10.16 32.65 10.75
CA HIS A 153 -11.48 32.30 11.31
C HIS A 153 -12.63 32.47 10.31
N LEU A 154 -12.37 33.04 9.13
CA LEU A 154 -13.36 33.23 8.07
C LEU A 154 -13.43 32.03 7.11
N ALA A 155 -12.51 31.06 7.24
CA ALA A 155 -12.47 29.88 6.39
C ALA A 155 -13.60 28.91 6.74
N GLY A 156 -14.29 28.40 5.73
CA GLY A 156 -15.15 27.23 5.85
C GLY A 156 -14.35 25.95 6.09
N PRO A 157 -15.02 24.84 6.45
CA PRO A 157 -14.36 23.57 6.71
C PRO A 157 -13.80 22.89 5.45
N ALA A 158 -14.31 23.23 4.26
CA ALA A 158 -13.94 22.57 3.01
C ALA A 158 -13.15 23.47 2.04
N MET A 159 -12.54 22.83 1.05
CA MET A 159 -11.86 23.44 -0.10
C MET A 159 -12.04 22.58 -1.35
N HIS A 160 -12.00 23.20 -2.53
CA HIS A 160 -12.46 22.56 -3.76
C HIS A 160 -11.50 22.73 -4.95
N LEU A 161 -11.20 21.62 -5.63
CA LEU A 161 -10.53 21.64 -6.93
C LEU A 161 -11.55 21.43 -8.05
N LEU A 162 -11.57 22.35 -9.01
CA LEU A 162 -12.43 22.33 -10.19
C LEU A 162 -11.61 21.81 -11.38
N LEU A 163 -11.79 20.53 -11.70
CA LEU A 163 -10.90 19.78 -12.59
C LEU A 163 -11.31 19.91 -14.07
N GLY A 164 -10.36 19.62 -14.97
CA GLY A 164 -10.55 19.75 -16.42
C GLY A 164 -11.56 18.77 -17.04
N ASP A 165 -12.02 17.76 -16.29
CA ASP A 165 -13.10 16.85 -16.69
C ASP A 165 -14.50 17.31 -16.24
N GLY A 166 -14.57 18.48 -15.59
CA GLY A 166 -15.81 19.06 -15.06
C GLY A 166 -16.20 18.57 -13.67
N THR A 167 -15.45 17.62 -13.08
CA THR A 167 -15.70 17.16 -11.71
C THR A 167 -15.17 18.15 -10.68
N THR A 168 -15.73 18.08 -9.46
CA THR A 168 -15.25 18.85 -8.31
C THR A 168 -14.77 17.89 -7.24
N LYS A 169 -13.49 17.98 -6.86
CA LYS A 169 -12.94 17.26 -5.72
C LYS A 169 -12.97 18.15 -4.50
N THR A 170 -13.57 17.66 -3.42
CA THR A 170 -13.73 18.39 -2.15
C THR A 170 -12.85 17.77 -1.08
N PHE A 171 -12.14 18.61 -0.33
CA PHE A 171 -11.23 18.19 0.74
C PHE A 171 -11.54 18.96 2.03
N GLN A 172 -11.33 18.33 3.18
CA GLN A 172 -11.43 19.02 4.47
C GLN A 172 -10.14 19.78 4.74
N VAL A 173 -10.24 21.05 5.12
CA VAL A 173 -9.06 21.89 5.43
C VAL A 173 -8.26 21.29 6.58
N ALA A 174 -8.95 20.75 7.59
CA ALA A 174 -8.34 20.18 8.79
C ALA A 174 -7.37 19.02 8.50
N ASP A 175 -7.58 18.26 7.41
CA ASP A 175 -6.73 17.13 7.04
C ASP A 175 -5.31 17.57 6.64
N PHE A 176 -5.14 18.78 6.10
CA PHE A 176 -3.89 19.25 5.49
C PHE A 176 -3.27 20.45 6.21
N LEU A 177 -4.05 21.11 7.07
CA LEU A 177 -3.65 22.33 7.77
C LEU A 177 -2.39 22.16 8.65
N PRO A 178 -2.19 21.05 9.41
CA PRO A 178 -0.95 20.84 10.16
C PRO A 178 0.31 20.92 9.28
N LEU A 179 0.30 20.24 8.12
CA LEU A 179 1.43 20.28 7.18
C LEU A 179 1.72 21.70 6.68
N VAL A 180 0.70 22.44 6.24
CA VAL A 180 0.90 23.80 5.73
C VAL A 180 1.46 24.74 6.80
N ARG A 181 1.01 24.60 8.05
CA ARG A 181 1.55 25.39 9.18
C ARG A 181 3.01 25.04 9.48
N ASP A 182 3.39 23.77 9.41
CA ASP A 182 4.79 23.34 9.52
C ASP A 182 5.65 23.93 8.40
N LEU A 183 5.23 23.78 7.14
CA LEU A 183 5.94 24.32 5.99
C LEU A 183 6.10 25.84 6.07
N GLN A 184 5.05 26.58 6.44
CA GLN A 184 5.13 28.03 6.65
C GLN A 184 6.12 28.38 7.76
N THR A 185 6.14 27.63 8.86
CA THR A 185 7.10 27.84 9.96
C THR A 185 8.53 27.62 9.49
N ARG A 186 8.79 26.54 8.76
CA ARG A 186 10.12 26.21 8.23
C ARG A 186 10.60 27.19 7.17
N VAL A 187 9.73 27.61 6.24
CA VAL A 187 10.06 28.65 5.25
C VAL A 187 10.34 29.99 5.94
N LYS A 188 9.53 30.40 6.91
CA LYS A 188 9.78 31.64 7.67
C LYS A 188 11.10 31.60 8.41
N ALA A 189 11.42 30.48 9.08
CA ALA A 189 12.71 30.28 9.73
C ALA A 189 13.87 30.37 8.72
N ARG A 190 13.71 29.80 7.51
CA ARG A 190 14.71 29.90 6.44
C ARG A 190 14.88 31.32 5.92
N LEU A 191 13.80 32.06 5.72
CA LEU A 191 13.84 33.46 5.27
C LEU A 191 14.43 34.40 6.34
N ALA A 192 14.32 34.04 7.63
CA ALA A 192 14.91 34.79 8.74
C ALA A 192 16.42 34.53 8.91
N ALA A 193 16.93 33.39 8.42
CA ALA A 193 18.35 33.04 8.46
C ALA A 193 19.12 33.70 7.29
N PRO A 194 20.41 34.04 7.45
CA PRO A 194 21.23 34.50 6.33
C PRO A 194 21.26 33.46 5.22
N ALA A 195 20.97 33.88 3.99
CA ALA A 195 21.04 33.00 2.83
C ALA A 195 22.48 32.48 2.64
N SER A 196 22.61 31.18 2.40
CA SER A 196 23.87 30.51 2.12
C SER A 196 23.70 29.46 1.04
N LEU A 197 24.80 29.14 0.34
CA LEU A 197 24.84 27.99 -0.54
C LEU A 197 25.11 26.72 0.28
N PRO A 198 24.49 25.59 -0.07
CA PRO A 198 24.83 24.30 0.52
C PRO A 198 26.27 23.88 0.18
N GLU A 199 26.88 23.06 1.03
CA GLU A 199 28.27 22.58 0.86
C GLU A 199 28.47 21.85 -0.47
N ARG A 200 27.47 21.05 -0.87
CA ARG A 200 27.34 20.49 -2.23
C ARG A 200 26.19 21.19 -2.94
N LEU A 201 26.39 21.56 -4.19
CA LEU A 201 25.35 22.17 -5.02
C LEU A 201 24.42 21.14 -5.68
N TRP A 202 24.57 19.86 -5.33
CA TRP A 202 23.72 18.76 -5.72
C TRP A 202 23.24 17.98 -4.50
N ASP A 203 22.13 17.26 -4.65
CA ASP A 203 21.59 16.32 -3.66
C ASP A 203 21.25 14.99 -4.35
N ASP A 204 20.91 13.95 -3.58
CA ASP A 204 20.46 12.68 -4.11
C ASP A 204 19.23 12.85 -5.02
N GLU A 205 19.11 11.98 -6.02
CA GLU A 205 18.04 12.04 -7.01
C GLU A 205 16.67 11.68 -6.40
N ARG A 206 15.61 12.38 -6.82
CA ARG A 206 14.24 12.22 -6.34
C ARG A 206 13.26 12.24 -7.52
N PRO A 207 12.05 11.67 -7.42
CA PRO A 207 11.04 11.75 -8.48
C PRO A 207 10.74 13.18 -8.95
N ALA A 208 10.66 14.15 -8.03
CA ALA A 208 10.48 15.56 -8.36
C ALA A 208 11.63 16.18 -9.18
N CYS A 209 12.77 15.50 -9.35
CA CYS A 209 13.88 15.98 -10.18
C CYS A 209 13.53 16.05 -11.67
N ALA A 210 12.55 15.26 -12.15
CA ALA A 210 12.15 15.23 -13.56
C ALA A 210 11.65 16.60 -14.07
N THR A 211 10.88 17.31 -13.25
CA THR A 211 10.34 18.66 -13.52
C THR A 211 11.10 19.76 -12.79
N CYS A 212 12.16 19.42 -12.06
CA CYS A 212 12.93 20.39 -11.29
C CYS A 212 13.78 21.29 -12.19
N ARG A 213 13.63 22.61 -12.03
CA ARG A 213 14.42 23.63 -12.74
C ARG A 213 15.94 23.58 -12.48
N PHE A 214 16.39 22.87 -11.42
CA PHE A 214 17.81 22.65 -11.09
C PHE A 214 18.25 21.20 -11.33
N GLY A 215 17.40 20.32 -11.88
CA GLY A 215 17.66 18.87 -11.98
C GLY A 215 18.95 18.55 -12.72
N ARG A 216 19.21 19.23 -13.85
CA ARG A 216 20.44 19.08 -14.64
C ARG A 216 21.69 19.46 -13.84
N HIS A 217 21.63 20.54 -13.07
CA HIS A 217 22.75 20.98 -12.24
C HIS A 217 23.11 19.93 -11.18
N CYS A 218 22.11 19.34 -10.52
CA CYS A 218 22.34 18.26 -9.56
C CYS A 218 22.96 17.01 -10.22
N ALA A 219 22.46 16.62 -11.40
CA ALA A 219 23.00 15.49 -12.14
C ALA A 219 24.49 15.70 -12.50
N THR A 220 24.84 16.86 -13.04
CA THR A 220 26.23 17.22 -13.35
C THR A 220 27.11 17.24 -12.09
N GLY A 221 26.60 17.72 -10.96
CA GLY A 221 27.34 17.70 -9.69
C GLY A 221 27.71 16.28 -9.22
N ARG A 222 26.78 15.32 -9.33
CA ARG A 222 27.05 13.90 -8.99
C ARG A 222 28.12 13.28 -9.87
N GLU A 223 28.12 13.63 -11.16
CA GLU A 223 29.15 13.18 -12.11
C GLU A 223 30.53 13.72 -11.78
N GLN A 224 30.63 15.01 -11.46
CA GLN A 224 31.88 15.68 -11.11
C GLN A 224 32.49 15.12 -9.82
N ASP A 225 31.65 14.83 -8.83
CA ASP A 225 32.09 14.27 -7.55
C ASP A 225 32.37 12.75 -7.59
N ARG A 226 32.20 12.11 -8.77
CA ARG A 226 32.39 10.66 -8.95
C ARG A 226 31.60 9.84 -7.92
N ASP A 227 30.39 10.30 -7.62
CA ASP A 227 29.61 9.74 -6.52
C ASP A 227 29.24 8.27 -6.77
N LEU A 228 29.17 7.47 -5.70
CA LEU A 228 28.76 6.07 -5.80
C LEU A 228 27.35 5.89 -6.37
N SER A 229 26.45 6.88 -6.30
CA SER A 229 25.11 6.80 -6.90
C SER A 229 25.13 6.60 -8.42
N LEU A 230 26.28 6.80 -9.07
CA LEU A 230 26.48 6.53 -10.49
C LEU A 230 26.59 5.02 -10.80
N VAL A 231 26.87 4.19 -9.80
CA VAL A 231 27.01 2.74 -9.96
C VAL A 231 25.64 2.11 -10.22
N ALA A 232 25.47 1.45 -11.36
CA ALA A 232 24.17 0.90 -11.75
C ALA A 232 23.68 -0.13 -10.73
N GLY A 233 22.44 0.05 -10.25
CA GLY A 233 21.81 -0.87 -9.30
C GLY A 233 22.38 -0.85 -7.89
N ILE A 234 23.25 0.10 -7.54
CA ILE A 234 23.71 0.27 -6.16
C ILE A 234 22.57 0.78 -5.28
N ARG A 235 22.43 0.18 -4.09
CA ARG A 235 21.44 0.60 -3.11
C ARG A 235 22.03 1.59 -2.10
N THR A 236 21.20 2.43 -1.50
CA THR A 236 21.62 3.41 -0.48
C THR A 236 22.30 2.77 0.73
N ASP A 237 21.86 1.58 1.16
CA ASP A 237 22.50 0.80 2.24
C ASP A 237 23.89 0.29 1.83
N GLN A 238 24.02 -0.19 0.60
CA GLN A 238 25.32 -0.64 0.06
C GLN A 238 26.31 0.52 -0.08
N ARG A 239 25.87 1.67 -0.63
CA ARG A 239 26.65 2.90 -0.72
C ARG A 239 27.18 3.31 0.65
N ARG A 240 26.36 3.24 1.70
CA ARG A 240 26.78 3.53 3.08
C ARG A 240 27.83 2.56 3.60
N LYS A 241 27.63 1.25 3.45
CA LYS A 241 28.60 0.22 3.86
C LYS A 241 29.96 0.45 3.18
N LEU A 242 29.95 0.87 1.92
CA LEU A 242 31.15 1.19 1.14
C LEU A 242 31.82 2.49 1.60
N VAL A 243 31.06 3.58 1.77
CA VAL A 243 31.57 4.87 2.30
C VAL A 243 32.20 4.66 3.69
N SER A 244 31.55 3.93 4.59
CA SER A 244 32.09 3.61 5.92
C SER A 244 33.36 2.74 5.86
N ALA A 245 33.55 1.97 4.79
CA ALA A 245 34.77 1.22 4.51
C ALA A 245 35.83 2.04 3.76
N GLY A 246 35.60 3.33 3.52
CA GLY A 246 36.52 4.23 2.83
C GLY A 246 36.41 4.24 1.29
N LEU A 247 35.41 3.56 0.73
CA LEU A 247 35.18 3.46 -0.72
C LEU A 247 34.11 4.47 -1.16
N GLY A 248 34.41 5.77 -1.08
CA GLY A 248 33.41 6.85 -1.26
C GLY A 248 33.08 7.26 -2.71
N THR A 249 33.85 6.80 -3.70
CA THR A 249 33.66 7.15 -5.12
C THR A 249 33.55 5.90 -5.99
N ILE A 250 32.97 6.04 -7.18
CA ILE A 250 32.92 4.95 -8.17
C ILE A 250 34.33 4.47 -8.54
N ASP A 251 35.33 5.36 -8.61
CA ASP A 251 36.72 4.99 -8.91
C ASP A 251 37.37 4.19 -7.77
N ALA A 252 37.10 4.59 -6.51
CA ALA A 252 37.61 3.87 -5.36
C ALA A 252 37.03 2.45 -5.30
N LEU A 253 35.73 2.30 -5.59
CA LEU A 253 35.07 1.00 -5.66
C LEU A 253 35.62 0.15 -6.80
N ALA A 254 35.80 0.71 -8.00
CA ALA A 254 36.33 0.00 -9.16
C ALA A 254 37.74 -0.58 -8.90
N ASN A 255 38.57 0.13 -8.13
CA ASN A 255 39.94 -0.27 -7.80
C ASN A 255 40.06 -1.13 -6.52
N ALA A 256 38.96 -1.42 -5.81
CA ALA A 256 38.97 -2.11 -4.53
C ALA A 256 39.38 -3.60 -4.64
N THR A 257 40.05 -4.12 -3.62
CA THR A 257 40.43 -5.55 -3.54
C THR A 257 39.43 -6.36 -2.72
N ARG A 258 39.54 -7.70 -2.75
CA ARG A 258 38.68 -8.57 -1.91
C ARG A 258 38.85 -8.32 -0.41
N ALA A 259 40.00 -7.77 0.00
CA ALA A 259 40.28 -7.46 1.40
C ALA A 259 39.53 -6.20 1.89
N ASP A 260 39.15 -5.31 0.97
CA ASP A 260 38.44 -4.05 1.27
C ASP A 260 36.92 -4.27 1.43
N ARG A 261 36.45 -5.52 1.38
CA ARG A 261 35.04 -5.87 1.50
C ARG A 261 34.52 -5.59 2.92
N PRO A 262 33.38 -4.88 3.06
CA PRO A 262 32.69 -4.77 4.34
C PRO A 262 32.26 -6.13 4.91
N ALA A 263 32.47 -6.38 6.20
CA ALA A 263 32.17 -7.66 6.84
C ALA A 263 30.68 -8.08 6.72
N THR A 264 29.77 -7.09 6.78
CA THR A 264 28.32 -7.24 6.68
C THR A 264 27.78 -7.22 5.24
N MET A 265 28.65 -7.39 4.23
CA MET A 265 28.26 -7.48 2.82
C MET A 265 28.69 -8.83 2.25
N SER A 266 27.82 -9.54 1.54
CA SER A 266 28.18 -10.83 0.93
C SER A 266 29.33 -10.68 -0.07
N ALA A 267 30.18 -11.71 -0.19
CA ALA A 267 31.30 -11.69 -1.12
C ALA A 267 30.84 -11.55 -2.58
N THR A 268 29.69 -12.15 -2.90
CA THR A 268 29.04 -12.09 -4.21
C THR A 268 28.63 -10.66 -4.54
N THR A 269 27.88 -10.00 -3.65
CA THR A 269 27.38 -8.63 -3.86
C THR A 269 28.52 -7.62 -3.99
N PHE A 270 29.54 -7.68 -3.13
CA PHE A 270 30.70 -6.80 -3.22
C PHE A 270 31.48 -6.99 -4.53
N THR A 271 31.69 -8.24 -4.95
CA THR A 271 32.37 -8.54 -6.22
C THR A 271 31.59 -8.02 -7.41
N GLY A 272 30.26 -8.17 -7.40
CA GLY A 272 29.36 -7.65 -8.44
C GLY A 272 29.41 -6.13 -8.56
N LEU A 273 29.28 -5.41 -7.44
CA LEU A 273 29.32 -3.93 -7.42
C LEU A 273 30.68 -3.38 -7.89
N ARG A 274 31.79 -4.01 -7.49
CA ARG A 274 33.12 -3.63 -7.98
C ARG A 274 33.25 -3.81 -9.49
N ALA A 275 32.82 -4.97 -10.01
CA ALA A 275 32.91 -5.25 -11.44
C ALA A 275 32.00 -4.31 -12.25
N GLN A 276 30.82 -3.99 -11.72
CA GLN A 276 29.92 -2.97 -12.28
C GLN A 276 30.63 -1.61 -12.34
N ALA A 277 31.15 -1.12 -11.21
CA ALA A 277 31.88 0.16 -11.15
C ALA A 277 33.06 0.20 -12.15
N ALA A 278 33.85 -0.87 -12.23
CA ALA A 278 34.98 -0.94 -13.15
C ALA A 278 34.55 -0.83 -14.63
N LEU A 279 33.46 -1.50 -15.02
CA LEU A 279 32.95 -1.44 -16.39
C LEU A 279 32.42 -0.04 -16.74
N GLN A 280 31.77 0.65 -15.80
CA GLN A 280 31.27 2.01 -15.98
C GLN A 280 32.41 3.05 -16.03
N VAL A 281 33.46 2.88 -15.22
CA VAL A 281 34.67 3.74 -15.30
C VAL A 281 35.36 3.62 -16.65
N ILE A 282 35.43 2.41 -17.23
CA ILE A 282 35.98 2.21 -18.58
C ILE A 282 35.21 3.00 -19.64
N GLN A 283 33.87 3.03 -19.55
CA GLN A 283 33.06 3.86 -20.46
C GLN A 283 33.33 5.35 -20.22
N ASP A 284 33.33 5.79 -18.96
CA ASP A 284 33.59 7.18 -18.61
C ASP A 284 34.95 7.66 -19.15
N ASP A 285 35.98 6.82 -19.07
CA ASP A 285 37.34 7.08 -19.59
C ASP A 285 37.41 7.09 -21.13
N SER A 286 36.40 6.56 -21.82
CA SER A 286 36.34 6.51 -23.28
C SER A 286 35.60 7.70 -23.92
N ARG A 287 34.99 8.58 -23.12
CA ARG A 287 34.24 9.74 -23.60
C ARG A 287 35.15 10.73 -24.33
N THR A 288 34.64 11.33 -25.40
CA THR A 288 35.32 12.39 -26.17
C THR A 288 34.34 13.54 -26.45
N GLU A 289 34.83 14.67 -26.99
CA GLU A 289 33.93 15.77 -27.41
C GLU A 289 32.94 15.32 -28.50
N ASP A 290 33.35 14.40 -29.38
CA ASP A 290 32.53 13.87 -30.47
C ASP A 290 31.66 12.66 -30.04
N ASP A 291 31.99 12.03 -28.92
CA ASP A 291 31.22 10.93 -28.29
C ASP A 291 31.11 11.17 -26.77
N PRO A 292 30.14 11.99 -26.32
CA PRO A 292 29.97 12.32 -24.92
C PRO A 292 29.40 11.16 -24.07
N ILE A 293 28.86 10.12 -24.71
CA ILE A 293 28.36 8.91 -24.03
C ILE A 293 29.53 7.96 -23.74
N GLY A 294 30.51 7.88 -24.65
CA GLY A 294 31.61 6.94 -24.60
C GLY A 294 31.20 5.55 -25.10
N LYS A 295 32.20 4.69 -25.28
CA LYS A 295 32.01 3.34 -25.81
C LYS A 295 31.23 2.47 -24.81
N VAL A 296 30.00 2.15 -25.17
CA VAL A 296 29.17 1.19 -24.42
C VAL A 296 29.73 -0.22 -24.59
N ALA A 297 30.10 -0.84 -23.48
CA ALA A 297 30.58 -2.21 -23.38
C ALA A 297 29.67 -3.07 -22.49
N TYR A 298 29.70 -4.39 -22.73
CA TYR A 298 29.04 -5.41 -21.91
C TYR A 298 29.96 -6.61 -21.64
N GLU A 299 29.63 -7.39 -20.62
CA GLU A 299 30.27 -8.67 -20.24
C GLU A 299 29.18 -9.72 -19.99
N VAL A 300 29.37 -10.94 -20.49
CA VAL A 300 28.48 -12.08 -20.17
C VAL A 300 28.87 -12.65 -18.81
N VAL A 301 27.94 -12.57 -17.85
CA VAL A 301 28.16 -12.99 -16.45
C VAL A 301 27.30 -14.18 -16.02
N GLY A 302 26.25 -14.51 -16.78
CA GLY A 302 25.32 -15.61 -16.51
C GLY A 302 24.95 -16.38 -17.79
N PRO A 303 25.83 -17.26 -18.29
CA PRO A 303 25.59 -17.98 -19.55
C PRO A 303 24.32 -18.86 -19.51
N GLU A 304 23.99 -19.41 -18.34
CA GLU A 304 22.78 -20.20 -18.13
C GLU A 304 21.48 -19.42 -18.41
N ALA A 305 21.43 -18.12 -18.13
CA ALA A 305 20.25 -17.30 -18.43
C ALA A 305 20.07 -17.06 -19.94
N LEU A 306 21.18 -16.96 -20.69
CA LEU A 306 21.14 -16.91 -22.16
C LEU A 306 20.75 -18.27 -22.77
N ALA A 307 21.18 -19.37 -22.16
CA ALA A 307 20.81 -20.72 -22.60
C ALA A 307 19.30 -20.95 -22.54
N THR A 308 18.59 -20.33 -21.58
CA THR A 308 17.13 -20.43 -21.44
C THR A 308 16.33 -19.55 -22.42
N LEU A 309 16.98 -18.70 -23.22
CA LEU A 309 16.30 -17.84 -24.17
C LEU A 309 15.67 -18.69 -25.30
N PRO A 310 14.35 -18.59 -25.56
CA PRO A 310 13.70 -19.42 -26.56
C PRO A 310 14.30 -19.25 -27.96
N VAL A 311 14.23 -20.32 -28.77
CA VAL A 311 14.65 -20.31 -30.17
C VAL A 311 13.64 -19.51 -31.00
N PRO A 312 14.06 -18.70 -31.99
CA PRO A 312 13.14 -17.90 -32.79
C PRO A 312 12.03 -18.72 -33.46
N SER A 313 10.82 -18.21 -33.39
CA SER A 313 9.62 -18.75 -34.03
C SER A 313 8.95 -17.70 -34.91
N PRO A 314 8.39 -18.06 -36.09
CA PRO A 314 7.65 -17.11 -36.93
C PRO A 314 6.45 -16.45 -36.25
N GLY A 315 5.92 -17.05 -35.18
CA GLY A 315 4.79 -16.53 -34.41
C GLY A 315 5.19 -15.63 -33.23
N ASP A 316 6.48 -15.32 -33.06
CA ASP A 316 6.95 -14.50 -31.94
C ASP A 316 6.38 -13.08 -31.98
N LEU A 317 5.98 -12.59 -30.81
CA LEU A 317 5.35 -11.28 -30.61
C LEU A 317 6.19 -10.42 -29.65
N PHE A 318 6.32 -9.13 -29.96
CA PHE A 318 7.07 -8.16 -29.15
C PHE A 318 6.12 -7.07 -28.66
N PHE A 319 5.87 -7.06 -27.36
CA PHE A 319 4.77 -6.37 -26.71
C PHE A 319 5.26 -5.22 -25.84
N ASP A 320 4.61 -4.07 -25.99
CA ASP A 320 4.74 -2.89 -25.14
C ASP A 320 3.36 -2.23 -24.96
N MET A 321 3.15 -1.47 -23.89
CA MET A 321 1.87 -0.81 -23.65
C MET A 321 2.00 0.56 -22.99
N GLU A 322 1.06 1.44 -23.31
CA GLU A 322 1.00 2.80 -22.79
C GLU A 322 -0.24 3.01 -21.93
N GLY A 323 -0.01 3.64 -20.78
CA GLY A 323 -1.04 3.93 -19.80
C GLY A 323 -0.91 5.32 -19.20
N ASP A 324 -2.04 5.87 -18.80
CA ASP A 324 -2.14 7.07 -17.99
C ASP A 324 -2.66 6.66 -16.59
N PRO A 325 -1.79 6.58 -15.56
CA PRO A 325 -2.20 6.20 -14.22
C PRO A 325 -3.15 7.23 -13.58
N PHE A 326 -3.29 8.43 -14.15
CA PHE A 326 -4.12 9.51 -13.63
C PHE A 326 -5.47 9.65 -14.35
N ALA A 327 -5.68 8.88 -15.42
CA ALA A 327 -6.97 8.85 -16.12
C ALA A 327 -8.11 8.38 -15.21
N LEU A 328 -9.35 8.71 -15.61
CA LEU A 328 -10.59 8.26 -14.95
C LEU A 328 -10.59 8.51 -13.43
N ASN A 329 -10.40 9.75 -12.99
CA ASN A 329 -10.36 10.14 -11.57
C ASN A 329 -9.24 9.49 -10.75
N GLY A 330 -8.13 9.09 -11.39
CA GLY A 330 -7.00 8.43 -10.72
C GLY A 330 -7.12 6.91 -10.62
N GLU A 331 -8.10 6.30 -11.28
CA GLU A 331 -8.19 4.84 -11.42
C GLU A 331 -7.22 4.28 -12.48
N GLY A 332 -6.64 5.15 -13.30
CA GLY A 332 -5.71 4.81 -14.38
C GLY A 332 -6.39 4.22 -15.61
N LEU A 333 -5.77 4.33 -16.78
CA LEU A 333 -6.26 3.78 -18.04
C LEU A 333 -5.08 3.33 -18.91
N GLU A 334 -5.07 2.07 -19.33
CA GLU A 334 -4.21 1.57 -20.40
C GLU A 334 -4.85 1.92 -21.73
N TYR A 335 -4.26 2.88 -22.46
CA TYR A 335 -4.88 3.45 -23.66
C TYR A 335 -4.32 2.85 -24.96
N LEU A 336 -3.17 2.18 -24.94
CA LEU A 336 -2.62 1.47 -26.10
C LEU A 336 -1.91 0.18 -25.68
N PHE A 337 -2.31 -0.94 -26.29
CA PHE A 337 -1.55 -2.19 -26.29
C PHE A 337 -0.92 -2.34 -27.66
N GLY A 338 0.41 -2.33 -27.74
CA GLY A 338 1.14 -2.41 -28.99
C GLY A 338 1.88 -3.72 -29.14
N VAL A 339 1.76 -4.36 -30.30
CA VAL A 339 2.52 -5.56 -30.59
C VAL A 339 3.16 -5.49 -31.96
N VAL A 340 4.41 -5.93 -32.06
CA VAL A 340 5.15 -6.09 -33.31
C VAL A 340 5.41 -7.58 -33.55
N ASP A 341 5.20 -8.05 -34.78
CA ASP A 341 5.59 -9.40 -35.20
C ASP A 341 7.07 -9.48 -35.59
N ALA A 342 7.57 -10.69 -35.89
CA ALA A 342 8.96 -10.89 -36.33
C ALA A 342 9.34 -10.13 -37.62
N ASP A 343 8.36 -9.69 -38.42
CA ASP A 343 8.50 -8.91 -39.66
C ASP A 343 8.45 -7.38 -39.42
N GLU A 344 8.50 -6.92 -38.16
CA GLU A 344 8.34 -5.51 -37.77
C GLU A 344 6.94 -4.91 -38.09
N ARG A 345 5.89 -5.74 -38.23
CA ARG A 345 4.52 -5.23 -38.42
C ARG A 345 3.84 -4.92 -37.09
N PHE A 346 3.46 -3.65 -36.91
CA PHE A 346 2.78 -3.17 -35.71
C PHE A 346 1.26 -3.38 -35.75
N THR A 347 0.70 -3.85 -34.64
CA THR A 347 -0.74 -3.99 -34.41
C THR A 347 -1.14 -3.26 -33.11
N PRO A 348 -1.88 -2.14 -33.20
CA PRO A 348 -2.34 -1.42 -32.02
C PRO A 348 -3.74 -1.85 -31.55
N PHE A 349 -3.95 -1.88 -30.23
CA PHE A 349 -5.26 -1.99 -29.61
C PHE A 349 -5.53 -0.75 -28.74
N TRP A 350 -6.28 0.21 -29.27
CA TRP A 350 -6.58 1.48 -28.59
C TRP A 350 -7.77 1.40 -27.63
N ALA A 351 -7.70 2.21 -26.57
CA ALA A 351 -8.77 2.47 -25.62
C ALA A 351 -8.77 3.91 -25.11
N HIS A 352 -9.95 4.53 -24.99
CA HIS A 352 -10.09 5.89 -24.46
C HIS A 352 -11.10 6.01 -23.31
N THR A 353 -11.67 4.88 -22.89
CA THR A 353 -12.66 4.74 -21.81
C THR A 353 -12.50 3.38 -21.16
N ARG A 354 -13.01 3.19 -19.94
CA ARG A 354 -12.93 1.90 -19.23
C ARG A 354 -13.55 0.72 -20.01
N PRO A 355 -14.73 0.86 -20.67
CA PRO A 355 -15.27 -0.21 -21.51
C PRO A 355 -14.39 -0.51 -22.74
N GLN A 356 -13.79 0.52 -23.33
CA GLN A 356 -12.86 0.33 -24.44
C GLN A 356 -11.55 -0.34 -24.00
N GLU A 357 -11.05 -0.04 -22.79
CA GLU A 357 -9.88 -0.70 -22.20
C GLU A 357 -10.15 -2.19 -21.99
N LYS A 358 -11.32 -2.53 -21.41
CA LYS A 358 -11.77 -3.93 -21.32
C LYS A 358 -11.74 -4.61 -22.68
N ALA A 359 -12.35 -3.99 -23.69
CA ALA A 359 -12.43 -4.55 -25.03
C ALA A 359 -11.04 -4.63 -25.72
N ALA A 360 -10.16 -3.67 -25.51
CA ALA A 360 -8.79 -3.68 -26.05
C ALA A 360 -7.96 -4.78 -25.42
N PHE A 361 -8.03 -4.92 -24.09
CA PHE A 361 -7.43 -6.00 -23.33
C PHE A 361 -7.92 -7.38 -23.81
N GLU A 362 -9.24 -7.57 -23.93
CA GLU A 362 -9.82 -8.83 -24.43
C GLU A 362 -9.32 -9.16 -25.84
N ARG A 363 -9.33 -8.19 -26.76
CA ARG A 363 -8.83 -8.37 -28.13
C ARG A 363 -7.34 -8.71 -28.16
N PHE A 364 -6.52 -8.06 -27.34
CA PHE A 364 -5.09 -8.33 -27.26
C PHE A 364 -4.83 -9.76 -26.75
N VAL A 365 -5.47 -10.15 -25.65
CA VAL A 365 -5.31 -11.50 -25.08
C VAL A 365 -5.80 -12.58 -26.05
N ASP A 366 -6.95 -12.37 -26.69
CA ASP A 366 -7.48 -13.32 -27.69
C ASP A 366 -6.54 -13.43 -28.90
N PHE A 367 -5.99 -12.31 -29.38
CA PHE A 367 -4.99 -12.30 -30.45
C PHE A 367 -3.72 -13.05 -30.07
N ALA A 368 -3.20 -12.81 -28.86
CA ALA A 368 -2.02 -13.47 -28.34
C ALA A 368 -2.23 -14.98 -28.20
N THR A 369 -3.33 -15.41 -27.56
CA THR A 369 -3.67 -16.83 -27.40
C THR A 369 -3.86 -17.52 -28.76
N GLN A 370 -4.60 -16.91 -29.69
CA GLN A 370 -4.79 -17.49 -31.03
C GLN A 370 -3.48 -17.65 -31.80
N THR A 371 -2.54 -16.71 -31.64
CA THR A 371 -1.22 -16.79 -32.26
C THR A 371 -0.42 -17.98 -31.71
N LEU A 372 -0.41 -18.16 -30.39
CA LEU A 372 0.26 -19.28 -29.73
C LEU A 372 -0.40 -20.63 -30.05
N ASP A 373 -1.72 -20.70 -30.16
CA ASP A 373 -2.43 -21.91 -30.61
C ASP A 373 -2.03 -22.32 -32.04
N THR A 374 -1.73 -21.33 -32.89
CA THR A 374 -1.28 -21.55 -34.27
C THR A 374 0.21 -21.87 -34.33
N HIS A 375 1.00 -21.31 -33.41
CA HIS A 375 2.44 -21.46 -33.31
C HIS A 375 2.85 -21.86 -31.88
N PRO A 376 2.76 -23.15 -31.51
CA PRO A 376 2.99 -23.59 -30.12
C PRO A 376 4.38 -23.28 -29.54
N GLU A 377 5.38 -23.09 -30.41
CA GLU A 377 6.75 -22.73 -30.05
C GLU A 377 6.99 -21.21 -29.93
N ALA A 378 5.99 -20.39 -30.27
CA ALA A 378 6.11 -18.94 -30.22
C ALA A 378 6.03 -18.40 -28.78
N HIS A 379 6.63 -17.24 -28.58
CA HIS A 379 6.63 -16.54 -27.29
C HIS A 379 6.24 -15.06 -27.46
N ILE A 380 5.84 -14.45 -26.36
CA ILE A 380 5.52 -13.02 -26.26
C ILE A 380 6.60 -12.36 -25.42
N TYR A 381 7.44 -11.56 -26.05
CA TYR A 381 8.55 -10.86 -25.43
C TYR A 381 8.12 -9.46 -24.99
N HIS A 382 8.53 -9.06 -23.79
CA HIS A 382 8.30 -7.72 -23.25
C HIS A 382 9.53 -7.26 -22.45
N TYR A 383 9.58 -5.98 -22.10
CA TYR A 383 10.71 -5.40 -21.39
C TYR A 383 10.31 -4.81 -20.04
N ALA A 384 10.61 -5.57 -18.97
CA ALA A 384 10.33 -5.29 -17.56
C ALA A 384 9.00 -5.89 -17.04
N PRO A 385 8.77 -5.89 -15.71
CA PRO A 385 7.59 -6.55 -15.13
C PRO A 385 6.27 -5.81 -15.32
N TYR A 386 6.29 -4.56 -15.84
CA TYR A 386 5.10 -3.69 -15.87
C TYR A 386 3.98 -4.30 -16.71
N GLU A 387 4.29 -4.76 -17.92
CA GLU A 387 3.31 -5.28 -18.89
C GLU A 387 2.58 -6.49 -18.32
N VAL A 388 3.33 -7.45 -17.77
CA VAL A 388 2.76 -8.65 -17.13
C VAL A 388 1.90 -8.29 -15.93
N ASN A 389 2.32 -7.33 -15.11
CA ASN A 389 1.55 -6.87 -13.96
C ASN A 389 0.28 -6.12 -14.40
N ALA A 390 0.35 -5.34 -15.48
CA ALA A 390 -0.80 -4.68 -16.08
C ALA A 390 -1.80 -5.69 -16.64
N LEU A 391 -1.36 -6.73 -17.35
CA LEU A 391 -2.25 -7.81 -17.83
C LEU A 391 -2.95 -8.54 -16.68
N LYS A 392 -2.22 -8.89 -15.61
CA LYS A 392 -2.81 -9.49 -14.39
C LYS A 392 -3.84 -8.57 -13.75
N ARG A 393 -3.49 -7.29 -13.61
CA ARG A 393 -4.36 -6.26 -13.01
C ARG A 393 -5.61 -6.05 -13.84
N LEU A 394 -5.51 -5.94 -15.16
CA LEU A 394 -6.62 -5.76 -16.08
C LEU A 394 -7.54 -6.98 -16.11
N ALA A 395 -6.99 -8.19 -16.11
CA ALA A 395 -7.78 -9.42 -16.03
C ALA A 395 -8.64 -9.45 -14.75
N ALA A 396 -8.05 -9.06 -13.61
CA ALA A 396 -8.73 -9.00 -12.33
C ALA A 396 -9.71 -7.82 -12.23
N LEU A 397 -9.33 -6.64 -12.72
CA LEU A 397 -10.14 -5.41 -12.71
C LEU A 397 -11.41 -5.58 -13.53
N HIS A 398 -11.27 -6.11 -14.76
CA HIS A 398 -12.38 -6.31 -15.70
C HIS A 398 -13.13 -7.62 -15.49
N GLY A 399 -12.61 -8.52 -14.65
CA GLY A 399 -13.17 -9.84 -14.39
C GLY A 399 -13.27 -10.71 -15.65
N THR A 400 -12.34 -10.56 -16.59
CA THR A 400 -12.35 -11.23 -17.90
C THR A 400 -10.98 -11.79 -18.24
N ARG A 401 -10.93 -12.86 -19.05
CA ARG A 401 -9.69 -13.53 -19.51
C ARG A 401 -8.70 -13.93 -18.40
N GLU A 402 -9.12 -14.01 -17.13
CA GLU A 402 -8.28 -14.40 -15.99
C GLU A 402 -7.54 -15.72 -16.25
N ASP A 403 -8.24 -16.75 -16.76
CA ASP A 403 -7.65 -18.06 -17.00
C ASP A 403 -6.73 -18.10 -18.24
N ALA A 404 -6.97 -17.24 -19.24
CA ALA A 404 -6.10 -17.11 -20.41
C ALA A 404 -4.78 -16.44 -20.02
N VAL A 405 -4.84 -15.34 -19.25
CA VAL A 405 -3.65 -14.69 -18.71
C VAL A 405 -2.88 -15.62 -17.76
N ASP A 406 -3.56 -16.33 -16.86
CA ASP A 406 -2.93 -17.35 -16.00
C ASP A 406 -2.26 -18.47 -16.83
N HIS A 407 -2.85 -18.87 -17.96
CA HIS A 407 -2.23 -19.83 -18.87
C HIS A 407 -0.93 -19.29 -19.47
N LEU A 408 -0.94 -18.08 -20.04
CA LEU A 408 0.25 -17.44 -20.63
C LEU A 408 1.41 -17.36 -19.63
N LEU A 409 1.09 -17.13 -18.36
CA LEU A 409 2.08 -17.05 -17.28
C LEU A 409 2.63 -18.42 -16.88
N ARG A 410 1.79 -19.45 -16.82
CA ARG A 410 2.20 -20.80 -16.40
C ARG A 410 2.93 -21.58 -17.49
N SER A 411 2.60 -21.33 -18.75
CA SER A 411 3.29 -21.95 -19.89
C SER A 411 4.61 -21.26 -20.21
N ASN A 412 5.04 -20.26 -19.43
CA ASN A 412 6.19 -19.40 -19.72
C ASN A 412 6.13 -18.75 -21.13
N ALA A 413 4.93 -18.52 -21.66
CA ALA A 413 4.77 -17.87 -22.97
C ALA A 413 5.19 -16.40 -22.96
N LEU A 414 5.12 -15.74 -21.80
CA LEU A 414 5.58 -14.36 -21.59
C LEU A 414 7.06 -14.36 -21.14
N VAL A 415 7.93 -13.76 -21.95
CA VAL A 415 9.38 -13.72 -21.72
C VAL A 415 9.83 -12.30 -21.39
N ASP A 416 10.27 -12.11 -20.14
CA ASP A 416 10.82 -10.84 -19.65
C ASP A 416 12.30 -10.68 -20.05
N LEU A 417 12.56 -9.90 -21.11
CA LEU A 417 13.91 -9.64 -21.59
C LEU A 417 14.74 -8.81 -20.62
N TYR A 418 14.12 -7.96 -19.79
CA TYR A 418 14.84 -7.19 -18.77
C TYR A 418 15.44 -8.13 -17.71
N ALA A 419 14.67 -9.13 -17.27
CA ALA A 419 15.16 -10.15 -16.34
C ALA A 419 16.29 -11.00 -16.96
N VAL A 420 16.20 -11.33 -18.26
CA VAL A 420 17.27 -12.03 -18.98
C VAL A 420 18.54 -11.18 -19.01
N VAL A 421 18.45 -9.91 -19.45
CA VAL A 421 19.61 -8.99 -19.51
C VAL A 421 20.26 -8.84 -18.14
N ARG A 422 19.49 -8.62 -17.07
CA ARG A 422 19.99 -8.43 -15.70
C ARG A 422 20.76 -9.64 -15.16
N LYS A 423 20.38 -10.86 -15.57
CA LYS A 423 21.06 -12.10 -15.17
C LYS A 423 22.24 -12.43 -16.06
N ALA A 424 22.08 -12.25 -17.36
CA ALA A 424 23.04 -12.65 -18.37
C ALA A 424 24.20 -11.66 -18.52
N LEU A 425 23.91 -10.35 -18.46
CA LEU A 425 24.82 -9.30 -18.89
C LEU A 425 25.12 -8.28 -17.78
N ARG A 426 26.38 -7.86 -17.74
CA ARG A 426 26.82 -6.64 -17.06
C ARG A 426 27.10 -5.58 -18.10
N VAL A 427 26.51 -4.39 -17.98
CA VAL A 427 26.67 -3.30 -18.97
C VAL A 427 27.33 -2.09 -18.32
N SER A 428 28.11 -1.34 -19.11
CA SER A 428 28.80 -0.11 -18.69
C SER A 428 27.87 1.08 -18.44
N GLN A 429 26.60 0.98 -18.82
CA GLN A 429 25.62 2.04 -18.63
C GLN A 429 25.18 2.18 -17.17
N ARG A 430 24.71 3.38 -16.82
CA ARG A 430 24.24 3.70 -15.46
C ARG A 430 22.83 3.20 -15.15
N SER A 431 22.09 2.79 -16.18
CA SER A 431 20.74 2.26 -16.09
C SER A 431 20.62 1.03 -16.98
N TYR A 432 19.76 0.11 -16.56
CA TYR A 432 19.31 -1.05 -17.33
C TYR A 432 17.96 -0.80 -18.00
N SER A 433 17.52 0.45 -18.17
CA SER A 433 16.37 0.74 -19.05
C SER A 433 16.77 0.53 -20.51
N ILE A 434 15.82 0.09 -21.34
CA ILE A 434 16.06 -0.26 -22.74
C ILE A 434 16.79 0.84 -23.53
N LYS A 435 16.42 2.11 -23.32
CA LYS A 435 17.05 3.29 -23.94
C LYS A 435 18.55 3.43 -23.70
N TYR A 436 19.04 2.97 -22.54
CA TYR A 436 20.47 2.98 -22.25
C TYR A 436 21.21 1.81 -22.94
N LEU A 437 20.49 0.74 -23.28
CA LEU A 437 21.03 -0.43 -23.97
C LEU A 437 21.03 -0.27 -25.50
N GLU A 438 20.13 0.55 -26.05
CA GLU A 438 20.01 0.84 -27.49
C GLU A 438 21.34 1.08 -28.22
N PRO A 439 22.36 1.78 -27.66
CA PRO A 439 23.65 1.90 -28.33
C PRO A 439 24.35 0.57 -28.69
N LEU A 440 23.97 -0.54 -28.06
CA LEU A 440 24.52 -1.88 -28.35
C LEU A 440 23.91 -2.53 -29.60
N TYR A 441 22.63 -2.26 -29.92
CA TYR A 441 21.87 -2.99 -30.95
C TYR A 441 21.08 -2.08 -31.91
N MET A 442 21.05 -0.78 -31.65
CA MET A 442 20.45 0.29 -32.46
C MET A 442 21.39 1.51 -32.54
N PRO A 443 22.63 1.37 -33.06
CA PRO A 443 23.61 2.47 -33.09
C PRO A 443 23.20 3.64 -33.97
N ASP A 444 22.31 3.42 -34.95
CA ASP A 444 21.77 4.45 -35.85
C ASP A 444 20.54 5.17 -35.28
N ALA A 445 20.09 4.84 -34.06
CA ALA A 445 19.03 5.56 -33.38
C ALA A 445 19.48 7.01 -33.16
N ARG A 446 18.75 7.97 -33.74
CA ARG A 446 19.14 9.39 -33.74
C ARG A 446 19.25 9.91 -32.31
N ALA A 447 20.47 10.22 -31.88
CA ALA A 447 20.76 11.01 -30.68
C ALA A 447 20.20 12.43 -30.84
N GLY A 448 18.89 12.62 -30.65
CA GLY A 448 18.29 13.95 -30.64
C GLY A 448 16.80 14.08 -30.94
N GLU A 449 16.17 13.17 -31.69
CA GLU A 449 14.77 13.39 -32.13
C GLU A 449 13.69 12.80 -31.22
N VAL A 450 14.04 11.89 -30.31
CA VAL A 450 13.08 11.33 -29.32
C VAL A 450 13.56 11.55 -27.90
N THR A 451 14.15 12.73 -27.63
CA THR A 451 14.53 13.12 -26.26
C THR A 451 13.48 13.98 -25.57
N ASN A 452 12.42 14.39 -26.27
CA ASN A 452 11.23 15.00 -25.67
C ASN A 452 9.99 14.52 -26.42
N ALA A 453 9.64 13.24 -26.29
CA ALA A 453 8.24 12.97 -26.01
C ALA A 453 7.97 13.66 -24.67
N VAL A 454 7.37 14.85 -24.74
CA VAL A 454 6.38 15.28 -23.74
C VAL A 454 5.64 13.98 -23.39
N SER A 455 5.78 13.51 -22.15
CA SER A 455 5.57 12.12 -21.73
C SER A 455 4.38 11.50 -22.47
N SER A 456 4.42 10.21 -22.85
CA SER A 456 3.29 9.60 -23.60
C SER A 456 1.93 9.93 -22.97
N ILE A 457 1.89 10.05 -21.64
CA ILE A 457 0.82 10.64 -20.82
C ILE A 457 0.46 12.09 -21.22
N GLU A 458 1.39 13.05 -21.14
CA GLU A 458 1.15 14.45 -21.55
C GLU A 458 0.71 14.57 -23.03
N ALA A 459 1.27 13.76 -23.95
CA ALA A 459 0.83 13.71 -25.34
C ALA A 459 -0.60 13.16 -25.45
N TYR A 460 -0.94 12.14 -24.67
CA TYR A 460 -2.29 11.59 -24.60
C TYR A 460 -3.29 12.60 -23.98
N GLU A 461 -2.88 13.35 -22.96
CA GLU A 461 -3.66 14.47 -22.40
C GLU A 461 -3.90 15.56 -23.45
N GLU A 462 -2.90 15.91 -24.25
CA GLU A 462 -3.04 16.84 -25.37
C GLU A 462 -4.06 16.31 -26.40
N PHE A 463 -3.97 15.03 -26.78
CA PHE A 463 -4.96 14.39 -27.66
C PHE A 463 -6.38 14.52 -27.11
N LEU A 464 -6.60 14.20 -25.83
CA LEU A 464 -7.92 14.28 -25.21
C LEU A 464 -8.49 15.70 -25.19
N ALA A 465 -7.64 16.72 -25.01
CA ALA A 465 -8.03 18.12 -25.07
C ALA A 465 -8.36 18.57 -26.50
N LEU A 466 -7.54 18.18 -27.48
CA LEU A 466 -7.71 18.56 -28.88
C LEU A 466 -8.87 17.86 -29.57
N ARG A 467 -9.25 16.64 -29.17
CA ARG A 467 -10.28 15.83 -29.84
C ARG A 467 -11.60 16.56 -30.09
N THR A 468 -11.97 17.51 -29.22
CA THR A 468 -13.21 18.30 -29.35
C THR A 468 -13.02 19.67 -30.02
N VAL A 469 -11.79 20.19 -30.03
CA VAL A 469 -11.47 21.57 -30.43
C VAL A 469 -10.76 21.63 -31.78
N ASP A 470 -9.87 20.67 -32.07
CA ASP A 470 -9.08 20.53 -33.29
C ASP A 470 -8.80 19.04 -33.61
N PRO A 471 -9.76 18.35 -34.26
CA PRO A 471 -9.65 16.90 -34.52
C PRO A 471 -8.50 16.50 -35.43
N ALA A 472 -8.06 17.37 -36.35
CA ALA A 472 -6.97 17.06 -37.27
C ALA A 472 -5.64 16.96 -36.52
N ARG A 473 -5.37 17.95 -35.67
CA ARG A 473 -4.18 17.92 -34.80
C ARG A 473 -4.25 16.79 -33.76
N ALA A 474 -5.44 16.44 -33.27
CA ALA A 474 -5.61 15.31 -32.36
C ALA A 474 -5.14 13.99 -33.00
N GLU A 475 -5.42 13.77 -34.29
CA GLU A 475 -4.98 12.58 -35.04
C GLU A 475 -3.46 12.54 -35.22
N ASP A 476 -2.84 13.70 -35.49
CA ASP A 476 -1.37 13.81 -35.60
C ASP A 476 -0.70 13.40 -34.26
N VAL A 477 -1.27 13.81 -33.13
CA VAL A 477 -0.79 13.44 -31.79
C VAL A 477 -0.94 11.94 -31.52
N LEU A 478 -2.09 11.33 -31.86
CA LEU A 478 -2.28 9.88 -31.75
C LEU A 478 -1.28 9.09 -32.58
N THR A 479 -1.01 9.56 -33.81
CA THR A 479 -0.02 8.93 -34.70
C THR A 479 1.36 8.98 -34.05
N GLY A 480 1.74 10.12 -33.45
CA GLY A 480 3.00 10.23 -32.71
C GLY A 480 3.12 9.28 -31.51
N ILE A 481 2.02 9.03 -30.79
CA ILE A 481 1.99 8.03 -29.69
C ILE A 481 2.15 6.62 -30.26
N ALA A 482 1.48 6.28 -31.37
CA ALA A 482 1.61 4.99 -32.04
C ALA A 482 3.04 4.74 -32.52
N ASP A 483 3.67 5.75 -33.13
CA ASP A 483 5.05 5.68 -33.62
C ASP A 483 6.04 5.47 -32.47
N TYR A 484 5.82 6.14 -31.32
CA TYR A 484 6.62 5.97 -30.11
C TYR A 484 6.53 4.53 -29.57
N ASN A 485 5.32 4.01 -29.37
CA ASN A 485 5.13 2.65 -28.87
C ASN A 485 5.61 1.58 -29.89
N THR A 486 5.47 1.84 -31.19
CA THR A 486 6.07 0.99 -32.24
C THR A 486 7.59 0.93 -32.09
N TYR A 487 8.25 2.07 -31.84
CA TYR A 487 9.69 2.14 -31.61
C TYR A 487 10.12 1.27 -30.41
N ASP A 488 9.39 1.33 -29.30
CA ASP A 488 9.68 0.55 -28.09
C ASP A 488 9.48 -0.97 -28.32
N CYS A 489 8.42 -1.39 -29.04
CA CYS A 489 8.24 -2.78 -29.48
C CYS A 489 9.40 -3.26 -30.38
N VAL A 490 9.81 -2.44 -31.35
CA VAL A 490 10.94 -2.76 -32.26
C VAL A 490 12.26 -2.83 -31.49
N SER A 491 12.47 -1.94 -30.52
CA SER A 491 13.65 -1.97 -29.64
C SER A 491 13.71 -3.29 -28.86
N THR A 492 12.57 -3.77 -28.36
CA THR A 492 12.43 -5.07 -27.69
C THR A 492 12.79 -6.24 -28.61
N LEU A 493 12.30 -6.24 -29.87
CA LEU A 493 12.66 -7.22 -30.90
C LEU A 493 14.17 -7.23 -31.20
N ARG A 494 14.77 -6.04 -31.37
CA ARG A 494 16.19 -5.93 -31.71
C ARG A 494 17.09 -6.31 -30.53
N LEU A 495 16.67 -6.03 -29.30
CA LEU A 495 17.33 -6.52 -28.11
C LEU A 495 17.30 -8.06 -28.06
N TYR A 496 16.17 -8.69 -28.35
CA TYR A 496 16.07 -10.15 -28.42
C TYR A 496 17.06 -10.74 -29.43
N ARG A 497 17.11 -10.17 -30.65
CA ARG A 497 18.08 -10.57 -31.69
C ARG A 497 19.53 -10.41 -31.21
N PHE A 498 19.86 -9.27 -30.59
CA PHE A 498 21.18 -9.03 -30.01
C PHE A 498 21.54 -10.08 -28.95
N LEU A 499 20.62 -10.46 -28.06
CA LEU A 499 20.88 -11.49 -27.06
C LEU A 499 21.16 -12.87 -27.66
N LEU A 500 20.52 -13.20 -28.79
CA LEU A 500 20.81 -14.42 -29.55
C LEU A 500 22.21 -14.38 -30.18
N GLU A 501 22.60 -13.24 -30.75
CA GLU A 501 23.96 -13.03 -31.28
C GLU A 501 25.00 -13.20 -30.17
N VAL A 502 24.80 -12.57 -29.01
CA VAL A 502 25.68 -12.71 -27.85
C VAL A 502 25.78 -14.17 -27.38
N ARG A 503 24.65 -14.90 -27.38
CA ARG A 503 24.61 -16.33 -27.03
C ARG A 503 25.46 -17.16 -28.00
N GLU A 504 25.33 -16.91 -29.30
CA GLU A 504 26.08 -17.59 -30.35
C GLU A 504 27.58 -17.27 -30.27
N GLU A 505 27.95 -16.00 -30.13
CA GLU A 505 29.34 -15.55 -30.00
C GLU A 505 30.04 -16.14 -28.77
N ALA A 506 29.30 -16.30 -27.67
CA ALA A 506 29.79 -16.91 -26.44
C ALA A 506 29.87 -18.45 -26.48
N GLY A 507 29.36 -19.09 -27.55
CA GLY A 507 29.33 -20.55 -27.69
C GLY A 507 28.41 -21.23 -26.67
N ILE A 508 27.30 -20.59 -26.31
CA ILE A 508 26.34 -21.10 -25.33
C ILE A 508 25.24 -21.88 -26.07
N GLU A 509 25.14 -23.18 -25.79
CA GLU A 509 24.10 -24.03 -26.38
C GLU A 509 22.72 -23.72 -25.76
N PRO A 510 21.64 -23.67 -26.57
CA PRO A 510 20.29 -23.49 -26.06
C PRO A 510 19.86 -24.69 -25.20
N HIS A 511 19.25 -24.41 -24.06
CA HIS A 511 18.64 -25.44 -23.23
C HIS A 511 17.25 -25.78 -23.77
N VAL A 512 17.08 -27.00 -24.27
CA VAL A 512 15.78 -27.55 -24.63
C VAL A 512 15.29 -28.35 -23.43
N ALA A 513 14.25 -27.85 -22.74
CA ALA A 513 13.55 -28.67 -21.76
C ALA A 513 12.83 -29.80 -22.52
N GLU A 514 13.11 -31.06 -22.19
CA GLU A 514 12.33 -32.18 -22.74
C GLU A 514 11.02 -32.28 -21.94
N PRO A 515 9.84 -31.99 -22.52
CA PRO A 515 8.58 -32.18 -21.83
C PRO A 515 8.40 -33.68 -21.54
N SER A 516 8.05 -34.03 -20.31
CA SER A 516 7.70 -35.42 -20.00
C SER A 516 6.26 -35.70 -20.45
N PHE A 517 6.02 -36.87 -21.03
CA PHE A 517 4.68 -37.31 -21.46
C PHE A 517 3.64 -37.32 -20.31
N SER A 518 4.09 -37.34 -19.06
CA SER A 518 3.25 -37.20 -17.87
C SER A 518 2.77 -35.77 -17.63
N GLU A 519 3.59 -34.76 -17.95
CA GLU A 519 3.25 -33.35 -17.74
C GLU A 519 2.20 -32.88 -18.75
N GLU A 520 2.29 -33.30 -20.02
CA GLU A 520 1.30 -32.95 -21.06
C GLU A 520 -0.12 -33.42 -20.70
N ILE A 521 -0.26 -34.65 -20.18
CA ILE A 521 -1.56 -35.20 -19.78
C ILE A 521 -2.11 -34.47 -18.54
N GLU A 522 -1.24 -34.12 -17.59
CA GLU A 522 -1.65 -33.35 -16.40
C GLU A 522 -2.10 -31.94 -16.77
N ASP A 523 -1.44 -31.32 -17.74
CA ASP A 523 -1.78 -29.99 -18.26
C ASP A 523 -3.10 -29.97 -19.02
N GLU A 524 -3.39 -30.97 -19.85
CA GLU A 524 -4.69 -31.11 -20.53
C GLU A 524 -5.83 -31.28 -19.53
N ILE A 525 -5.67 -32.14 -18.52
CA ILE A 525 -6.68 -32.34 -17.47
C ILE A 525 -6.87 -31.05 -16.66
N ALA A 526 -5.79 -30.33 -16.37
CA ALA A 526 -5.85 -29.04 -15.70
C ALA A 526 -6.55 -27.99 -16.57
N ALA A 527 -6.32 -27.97 -17.88
CA ALA A 527 -6.99 -27.09 -18.83
C ALA A 527 -8.50 -27.33 -18.88
N GLN A 528 -8.93 -28.59 -18.98
CA GLN A 528 -10.35 -28.92 -18.99
C GLN A 528 -11.05 -28.47 -17.69
N ARG A 529 -10.46 -28.76 -16.53
CA ARG A 529 -11.01 -28.32 -15.23
C ARG A 529 -11.09 -26.79 -15.10
N ARG A 530 -10.18 -26.05 -15.74
CA ARG A 530 -10.21 -24.58 -15.80
C ARG A 530 -11.38 -24.10 -16.66
N ALA A 531 -11.54 -24.65 -17.86
CA ALA A 531 -12.64 -24.29 -18.77
C ALA A 531 -14.02 -24.53 -18.14
N GLU A 532 -14.25 -25.72 -17.57
CA GLU A 532 -15.51 -26.05 -16.88
C GLU A 532 -15.80 -25.09 -15.72
N ARG A 533 -14.74 -24.64 -15.03
CA ARG A 533 -14.87 -23.66 -13.95
C ARG A 533 -15.19 -22.26 -14.47
N ALA A 534 -14.54 -21.81 -15.54
CA ALA A 534 -14.79 -20.51 -16.14
C ALA A 534 -16.26 -20.39 -16.58
N GLU A 535 -16.78 -21.41 -17.26
CA GLU A 535 -18.18 -21.51 -17.66
C GLU A 535 -19.12 -21.47 -16.45
N ARG A 536 -18.80 -22.21 -15.39
CA ARG A 536 -19.57 -22.19 -14.14
C ARG A 536 -19.65 -20.79 -13.52
N LEU A 537 -18.55 -20.04 -13.48
CA LEU A 537 -18.54 -18.69 -12.89
C LEU A 537 -19.27 -17.67 -13.78
N ALA A 538 -19.09 -17.75 -15.11
CA ALA A 538 -19.78 -16.89 -16.07
C ALA A 538 -21.31 -17.00 -15.96
N ALA A 539 -21.83 -18.20 -15.70
CA ALA A 539 -23.27 -18.44 -15.53
C ALA A 539 -23.94 -17.64 -14.39
N VAL A 540 -23.17 -17.13 -13.42
CA VAL A 540 -23.69 -16.24 -12.37
C VAL A 540 -23.17 -14.79 -12.50
N VAL A 541 -21.95 -14.60 -13.01
CA VAL A 541 -21.36 -13.26 -13.16
C VAL A 541 -22.02 -12.46 -14.28
N ASP A 542 -22.23 -13.08 -15.45
CA ASP A 542 -22.75 -12.36 -16.63
C ASP A 542 -24.17 -11.80 -16.38
N PRO A 543 -25.12 -12.55 -15.80
CA PRO A 543 -26.44 -12.01 -15.47
C PRO A 543 -26.39 -10.89 -14.41
N LEU A 544 -25.44 -10.95 -13.46
CA LEU A 544 -25.29 -9.89 -12.46
C LEU A 544 -24.77 -8.58 -13.08
N LEU A 545 -23.96 -8.65 -14.14
CA LEU A 545 -23.40 -7.48 -14.82
C LEU A 545 -24.28 -6.96 -15.97
N GLU A 546 -25.28 -7.72 -16.41
CA GLU A 546 -26.14 -7.35 -17.54
C GLU A 546 -26.94 -6.06 -17.27
N GLY A 547 -26.80 -5.07 -18.16
CA GLY A 547 -27.58 -3.82 -18.11
C GLY A 547 -27.09 -2.78 -17.10
N LEU A 548 -25.92 -2.98 -16.47
CA LEU A 548 -25.28 -1.96 -15.63
C LEU A 548 -24.80 -0.76 -16.48
N PRO A 549 -24.82 0.48 -15.95
CA PRO A 549 -24.32 1.64 -16.67
C PRO A 549 -22.79 1.59 -16.82
N ASP A 550 -22.27 2.17 -17.90
CA ASP A 550 -20.83 2.23 -18.19
C ASP A 550 -20.05 3.02 -17.13
N ASN A 551 -20.70 4.02 -16.51
CA ASN A 551 -20.13 4.83 -15.44
C ASN A 551 -20.73 4.39 -14.08
N PRO A 552 -19.92 3.82 -13.16
CA PRO A 552 -20.39 3.38 -11.85
C PRO A 552 -21.02 4.49 -11.00
N ALA A 553 -20.67 5.76 -11.25
CA ALA A 553 -21.29 6.89 -10.55
C ALA A 553 -22.78 7.03 -10.88
N ASP A 554 -23.20 6.62 -12.08
CA ASP A 554 -24.59 6.67 -12.54
C ASP A 554 -25.41 5.45 -12.08
N ALA A 555 -24.75 4.43 -11.52
CA ALA A 555 -25.41 3.22 -11.03
C ALA A 555 -26.24 3.50 -9.77
N THR A 556 -27.45 2.94 -9.75
CA THR A 556 -28.31 2.84 -8.57
C THR A 556 -27.69 1.93 -7.50
N ASP A 557 -28.17 2.01 -6.25
CA ASP A 557 -27.65 1.17 -5.15
C ASP A 557 -27.81 -0.34 -5.44
N ASP A 558 -28.88 -0.73 -6.13
CA ASP A 558 -29.12 -2.13 -6.52
C ASP A 558 -28.16 -2.58 -7.64
N GLU A 559 -27.87 -1.72 -8.60
CA GLU A 559 -26.87 -1.97 -9.65
C GLU A 559 -25.45 -2.06 -9.07
N ARG A 560 -25.10 -1.19 -8.13
CA ARG A 560 -23.83 -1.26 -7.39
C ARG A 560 -23.72 -2.55 -6.58
N ALA A 561 -24.80 -2.97 -5.92
CA ALA A 561 -24.85 -4.23 -5.19
C ALA A 561 -24.67 -5.45 -6.11
N ARG A 562 -25.30 -5.45 -7.29
CA ARG A 562 -25.10 -6.51 -8.30
C ARG A 562 -23.64 -6.57 -8.76
N ALA A 563 -23.04 -5.42 -9.07
CA ALA A 563 -21.63 -5.32 -9.46
C ALA A 563 -20.69 -5.85 -8.36
N LEU A 564 -20.92 -5.47 -7.10
CA LEU A 564 -20.14 -5.95 -5.96
C LEU A 564 -20.31 -7.46 -5.71
N LEU A 565 -21.51 -8.00 -5.87
CA LEU A 565 -21.74 -9.44 -5.74
C LEU A 565 -21.02 -10.21 -6.85
N ALA A 566 -21.07 -9.72 -8.09
CA ALA A 566 -20.29 -10.27 -9.20
C ALA A 566 -18.78 -10.23 -8.91
N ALA A 567 -18.28 -9.12 -8.38
CA ALA A 567 -16.89 -8.96 -7.98
C ALA A 567 -16.47 -9.88 -6.81
N ALA A 568 -17.41 -10.24 -5.93
CA ALA A 568 -17.17 -11.19 -4.84
C ALA A 568 -17.09 -12.65 -5.34
N VAL A 569 -17.71 -12.99 -6.47
CA VAL A 569 -17.59 -14.32 -7.08
C VAL A 569 -16.16 -14.55 -7.56
N GLY A 570 -15.51 -15.59 -7.01
CA GLY A 570 -14.09 -15.89 -7.29
C GLY A 570 -13.09 -15.05 -6.47
N TYR A 571 -13.56 -14.25 -5.51
CA TYR A 571 -12.73 -13.43 -4.64
C TYR A 571 -11.63 -14.26 -3.94
N HIS A 572 -11.97 -15.36 -3.27
CA HIS A 572 -10.96 -16.08 -2.48
C HIS A 572 -9.92 -16.80 -3.34
N ARG A 573 -10.25 -17.13 -4.60
CA ARG A 573 -9.25 -17.55 -5.59
C ARG A 573 -8.26 -16.42 -5.86
N ARG A 574 -8.75 -15.23 -6.22
CA ARG A 574 -7.90 -14.08 -6.55
C ARG A 574 -6.97 -13.72 -5.40
N GLU A 575 -7.42 -13.85 -4.15
CA GLU A 575 -6.58 -13.68 -2.95
C GLU A 575 -5.42 -14.69 -2.83
N THR A 576 -5.56 -15.90 -3.39
CA THR A 576 -4.52 -16.94 -3.30
C THR A 576 -3.53 -16.93 -4.47
N ASN A 577 -3.88 -16.31 -5.61
CA ASN A 577 -3.03 -16.26 -6.79
C ASN A 577 -1.70 -15.52 -6.58
N PRO A 578 -1.65 -14.33 -5.92
CA PRO A 578 -0.41 -13.59 -5.69
C PRO A 578 0.67 -14.42 -5.00
N ALA A 579 0.32 -15.19 -3.98
CA ALA A 579 1.28 -16.02 -3.25
C ALA A 579 1.88 -17.14 -4.13
N TRP A 580 1.13 -17.64 -5.11
CA TRP A 580 1.66 -18.56 -6.12
C TRP A 580 2.54 -17.84 -7.14
N TRP A 581 2.13 -16.67 -7.62
CA TRP A 581 2.95 -15.88 -8.55
C TRP A 581 4.28 -15.45 -7.93
N ASP A 582 4.26 -15.00 -6.67
CA ASP A 582 5.46 -14.66 -5.92
C ASP A 582 6.37 -15.85 -5.73
N PHE A 583 5.81 -17.03 -5.46
CA PHE A 583 6.61 -18.25 -5.35
C PHE A 583 7.37 -18.55 -6.65
N PHE A 584 6.69 -18.53 -7.80
CA PHE A 584 7.34 -18.80 -9.09
C PHE A 584 8.32 -17.69 -9.48
N ARG A 585 8.00 -16.42 -9.22
CA ARG A 585 8.92 -15.28 -9.36
C ARG A 585 10.18 -15.49 -8.53
N GLN A 586 10.04 -15.84 -7.25
CA GLN A 586 11.15 -16.05 -6.32
C GLN A 586 12.03 -17.23 -6.72
N MET A 587 11.44 -18.31 -7.25
CA MET A 587 12.21 -19.44 -7.80
C MET A 587 13.10 -19.01 -8.97
N ALA A 588 12.60 -18.10 -9.81
CA ALA A 588 13.30 -17.60 -10.98
C ALA A 588 14.19 -16.38 -10.69
N ALA A 589 14.02 -15.67 -9.58
CA ALA A 589 14.70 -14.40 -9.31
C ALA A 589 16.22 -14.56 -9.10
N PRO A 590 17.04 -13.61 -9.56
CA PRO A 590 18.46 -13.59 -9.20
C PRO A 590 18.62 -13.35 -7.69
N LEU A 591 19.70 -13.88 -7.11
CA LEU A 591 19.95 -13.80 -5.66
C LEU A 591 19.92 -12.35 -5.12
N SER A 592 20.42 -11.38 -5.91
CA SER A 592 20.44 -9.97 -5.52
C SER A 592 19.06 -9.35 -5.34
N GLU A 593 18.03 -9.86 -6.03
CA GLU A 593 16.64 -9.46 -5.84
C GLU A 593 16.03 -10.15 -4.62
N LEU A 594 16.32 -11.43 -4.42
CA LEU A 594 15.91 -12.17 -3.21
C LEU A 594 16.50 -11.55 -1.92
N GLU A 595 17.73 -11.00 -1.98
CA GLU A 595 18.34 -10.25 -0.86
C GLU A 595 17.52 -9.01 -0.46
N SER A 596 16.73 -8.46 -1.38
CA SER A 596 15.84 -7.33 -1.12
C SER A 596 14.39 -7.73 -0.82
N ASP A 597 14.02 -8.98 -1.06
CA ASP A 597 12.67 -9.48 -0.82
C ASP A 597 12.45 -9.75 0.69
N SER A 598 11.59 -8.93 1.30
CA SER A 598 11.26 -9.02 2.73
C SER A 598 10.51 -10.31 3.14
N ALA A 599 10.03 -11.10 2.18
CA ALA A 599 9.37 -12.39 2.43
C ALA A 599 10.33 -13.59 2.37
N CYS A 600 11.57 -13.38 1.92
CA CYS A 600 12.60 -14.41 1.80
C CYS A 600 13.72 -14.21 2.82
N ALA A 601 14.59 -15.21 2.95
CA ALA A 601 15.87 -15.06 3.63
C ALA A 601 16.99 -15.57 2.73
N VAL A 602 17.95 -14.70 2.41
CA VAL A 602 19.20 -15.08 1.74
C VAL A 602 20.29 -15.23 2.80
N PRO A 603 20.81 -16.44 3.04
CA PRO A 603 21.87 -16.66 4.02
C PRO A 603 23.17 -15.97 3.61
N VAL A 604 23.86 -15.38 4.59
CA VAL A 604 25.28 -15.06 4.46
C VAL A 604 26.13 -16.32 4.71
N SER A 605 25.66 -17.26 5.54
CA SER A 605 26.26 -18.59 5.67
C SER A 605 25.25 -19.66 6.09
N VAL A 606 25.51 -20.92 5.69
CA VAL A 606 24.71 -22.09 6.07
C VAL A 606 25.62 -23.19 6.61
N ARG A 607 25.21 -23.78 7.74
CA ARG A 607 25.82 -24.99 8.30
C ARG A 607 24.77 -26.10 8.34
N ALA A 608 25.07 -27.22 7.70
CA ALA A 608 24.20 -28.38 7.66
C ALA A 608 24.72 -29.49 8.60
N GLU A 609 23.82 -30.07 9.39
CA GLU A 609 24.10 -31.30 10.15
C GLU A 609 23.88 -32.55 9.26
N ASP A 610 24.18 -33.76 9.73
CA ASP A 610 23.96 -34.97 8.93
C ASP A 610 22.47 -35.37 8.81
N TRP A 611 22.12 -36.05 7.71
CA TRP A 611 20.78 -36.63 7.53
C TRP A 611 20.53 -37.78 8.52
N VAL A 612 19.36 -37.76 9.15
CA VAL A 612 18.86 -38.81 10.04
C VAL A 612 17.80 -39.63 9.34
N SER A 613 18.06 -40.94 9.19
CA SER A 613 17.12 -41.89 8.58
C SER A 613 15.81 -42.04 9.37
N PRO A 614 14.67 -42.30 8.70
CA PRO A 614 13.38 -42.47 9.37
C PRO A 614 13.39 -43.65 10.36
N SER A 615 12.69 -43.48 11.49
CA SER A 615 12.47 -44.55 12.49
C SER A 615 11.02 -44.56 13.01
N GLY A 616 10.50 -45.75 13.33
CA GLY A 616 9.14 -45.92 13.89
C GLY A 616 8.01 -45.55 12.91
N ARG A 617 7.12 -44.63 13.30
CA ARG A 617 5.99 -44.14 12.47
C ARG A 617 6.39 -43.04 11.48
N VAL A 618 7.62 -42.55 11.52
CA VAL A 618 8.12 -41.48 10.64
C VAL A 618 8.56 -42.10 9.31
N ARG A 619 8.12 -41.50 8.19
CA ARG A 619 8.39 -42.04 6.83
C ARG A 619 9.44 -41.25 6.04
N LYS A 620 9.84 -40.06 6.50
CA LYS A 620 10.80 -39.16 5.82
C LYS A 620 12.11 -39.08 6.60
N ALA A 621 13.23 -38.99 5.90
CA ALA A 621 14.53 -38.61 6.46
C ALA A 621 14.51 -37.13 6.84
N LYS A 622 15.32 -36.73 7.83
CA LYS A 622 15.34 -35.35 8.35
C LYS A 622 16.76 -34.83 8.54
N ARG A 623 16.97 -33.53 8.37
CA ARG A 623 18.23 -32.83 8.65
C ARG A 623 17.97 -31.45 9.23
N GLU A 624 18.83 -31.00 10.14
CA GLU A 624 18.81 -29.63 10.65
C GLU A 624 19.82 -28.75 9.90
N LEU A 625 19.39 -27.55 9.55
CA LEU A 625 20.19 -26.52 8.90
C LEU A 625 20.23 -25.29 9.80
N ARG A 626 21.44 -24.80 10.09
CA ARG A 626 21.66 -23.53 10.77
C ARG A 626 22.01 -22.47 9.74
N VAL A 627 21.16 -21.45 9.64
CA VAL A 627 21.19 -20.42 8.61
C VAL A 627 21.47 -19.09 9.30
N TRP A 628 22.54 -18.40 8.89
CA TRP A 628 22.90 -17.06 9.40
C TRP A 628 22.70 -16.00 8.31
N CYS A 629 21.99 -14.93 8.62
CA CYS A 629 21.58 -13.84 7.72
C CYS A 629 22.28 -12.51 8.09
N ASP A 630 22.27 -11.55 7.17
CA ASP A 630 22.79 -10.19 7.42
C ASP A 630 22.02 -9.54 8.59
N PRO A 631 22.68 -9.04 9.65
CA PRO A 631 22.01 -8.37 10.76
C PRO A 631 21.20 -7.14 10.34
N ASP A 632 21.58 -6.48 9.25
CA ASP A 632 20.84 -5.35 8.68
C ASP A 632 19.61 -5.83 7.87
N ARG A 633 19.52 -7.13 7.56
CA ARG A 633 18.45 -7.79 6.78
C ARG A 633 18.11 -9.17 7.36
N PRO A 634 17.45 -9.21 8.54
CA PRO A 634 17.09 -10.46 9.20
C PRO A 634 16.03 -11.22 8.40
N HIS A 635 15.89 -12.52 8.70
CA HIS A 635 14.85 -13.33 8.08
C HIS A 635 13.44 -13.05 8.64
N PRO A 636 12.37 -13.24 7.84
CA PRO A 636 11.00 -12.95 8.26
C PRO A 636 10.30 -14.07 9.04
N PHE A 637 10.84 -15.29 9.03
CA PHE A 637 10.15 -16.48 9.54
C PHE A 637 10.16 -16.61 11.08
N ALA A 638 9.11 -17.21 11.64
CA ALA A 638 8.94 -17.52 13.06
C ALA A 638 8.94 -19.04 13.33
N THR A 639 9.18 -19.43 14.58
CA THR A 639 9.11 -20.84 15.00
C THR A 639 7.75 -21.47 14.68
N GLY A 640 7.78 -22.62 13.98
CA GLY A 640 6.61 -23.37 13.56
C GLY A 640 6.15 -23.07 12.13
N ASP A 641 6.69 -22.04 11.49
CA ASP A 641 6.36 -21.70 10.11
C ASP A 641 6.80 -22.81 9.15
N GLN A 642 5.93 -23.09 8.17
CA GLN A 642 6.28 -23.92 7.01
C GLN A 642 7.01 -23.03 6.00
N VAL A 643 8.17 -23.48 5.54
CA VAL A 643 9.03 -22.75 4.59
C VAL A 643 9.47 -23.68 3.45
N ARG A 644 10.01 -23.11 2.38
CA ARG A 644 10.64 -23.85 1.30
C ARG A 644 12.11 -23.46 1.13
N LEU A 645 13.00 -24.44 1.08
CA LEU A 645 14.42 -24.24 0.85
C LEU A 645 14.68 -24.21 -0.65
N LEU A 646 15.29 -23.14 -1.16
CA LEU A 646 15.66 -22.98 -2.56
C LEU A 646 17.09 -23.48 -2.78
N TYR A 647 17.25 -24.41 -3.70
CA TYR A 647 18.53 -24.99 -4.10
C TYR A 647 18.89 -24.56 -5.54
N PRO A 648 20.19 -24.33 -5.81
CA PRO A 648 20.66 -23.94 -7.14
C PRO A 648 20.44 -25.09 -8.15
N GLY A 649 19.93 -24.77 -9.34
CA GLY A 649 19.73 -25.74 -10.43
C GLY A 649 19.30 -25.07 -11.73
N THR A 650 19.20 -25.85 -12.82
CA THR A 650 18.68 -25.39 -14.12
C THR A 650 17.46 -26.23 -14.51
N PRO A 651 16.24 -25.86 -14.07
CA PRO A 651 15.89 -24.73 -13.19
C PRO A 651 16.14 -25.01 -11.69
N ASN A 652 16.06 -23.97 -10.84
CA ASN A 652 16.19 -24.09 -9.39
C ASN A 652 15.12 -25.04 -8.80
N VAL A 653 15.44 -25.72 -7.70
CA VAL A 653 14.55 -26.70 -7.05
C VAL A 653 14.19 -26.25 -5.64
N THR A 654 12.97 -26.59 -5.17
CA THR A 654 12.53 -26.27 -3.80
C THR A 654 12.18 -27.51 -2.98
N ARG A 655 12.38 -27.44 -1.66
CA ARG A 655 12.03 -28.52 -0.71
C ARG A 655 11.33 -27.97 0.53
N ASP A 656 10.32 -28.68 1.03
CA ASP A 656 9.59 -28.29 2.24
C ASP A 656 10.43 -28.44 3.51
N ALA A 657 10.31 -27.46 4.40
CA ALA A 657 10.94 -27.47 5.70
C ALA A 657 10.12 -26.71 6.77
N VAL A 658 10.53 -26.83 8.04
CA VAL A 658 9.86 -26.16 9.16
C VAL A 658 10.87 -25.43 10.02
N VAL A 659 10.57 -24.20 10.44
CA VAL A 659 11.43 -23.45 11.37
C VAL A 659 11.26 -24.01 12.78
N LEU A 660 12.35 -24.52 13.38
CA LEU A 660 12.36 -25.07 14.73
C LEU A 660 12.67 -24.03 15.79
N ALA A 661 13.60 -23.14 15.50
CA ALA A 661 14.06 -22.08 16.39
C ALA A 661 14.57 -20.90 15.56
N GLU A 662 14.49 -19.71 16.12
CA GLU A 662 14.94 -18.49 15.45
C GLU A 662 15.51 -17.45 16.44
N SER A 663 16.36 -16.58 15.91
CA SER A 663 16.81 -15.31 16.47
C SER A 663 16.73 -14.24 15.36
N ALA A 664 17.21 -13.01 15.60
CA ALA A 664 17.24 -11.98 14.56
C ALA A 664 17.98 -12.42 13.29
N GLU A 665 19.14 -13.04 13.45
CA GLU A 665 20.07 -13.34 12.37
C GLU A 665 20.29 -14.84 12.17
N ASP A 666 19.84 -15.68 13.10
CA ASP A 666 19.96 -17.15 13.01
C ASP A 666 18.58 -17.81 12.91
N MET A 667 18.46 -18.85 12.08
CA MET A 667 17.36 -19.81 12.18
C MET A 667 17.88 -21.25 12.15
N VAL A 668 17.12 -22.13 12.81
CA VAL A 668 17.28 -23.59 12.69
C VAL A 668 16.08 -24.13 11.93
N VAL A 669 16.35 -24.73 10.77
CA VAL A 669 15.32 -25.25 9.87
C VAL A 669 15.42 -26.77 9.80
N LEU A 670 14.28 -27.45 9.93
CA LEU A 670 14.15 -28.89 9.79
C LEU A 670 13.67 -29.24 8.38
N GLU A 671 14.60 -29.72 7.57
CA GLU A 671 14.33 -30.23 6.24
C GLU A 671 13.82 -31.68 6.31
N SER A 672 12.88 -32.06 5.45
CA SER A 672 12.37 -33.43 5.36
C SER A 672 12.32 -33.93 3.92
N ALA A 673 13.01 -35.03 3.64
CA ALA A 673 13.07 -35.65 2.31
C ALA A 673 12.67 -37.12 2.32
N ALA A 674 12.31 -37.67 1.16
CA ALA A 674 12.21 -39.12 1.01
C ALA A 674 13.60 -39.76 1.22
N PRO A 675 13.70 -41.00 1.74
CA PRO A 675 14.99 -41.64 2.00
C PRO A 675 15.91 -41.72 0.78
N ASP A 676 15.33 -41.84 -0.41
CA ASP A 676 16.04 -41.99 -1.68
C ASP A 676 16.43 -40.63 -2.31
N ASP A 677 16.11 -39.52 -1.62
CA ASP A 677 16.18 -38.14 -2.13
C ASP A 677 17.00 -37.22 -1.19
N VAL A 678 17.93 -37.81 -0.42
CA VAL A 678 18.85 -37.10 0.48
C VAL A 678 20.11 -36.63 -0.26
N HIS A 679 20.64 -35.44 0.07
CA HIS A 679 21.78 -34.84 -0.62
C HIS A 679 22.68 -33.97 0.28
N GLY A 680 23.87 -33.60 -0.22
CA GLY A 680 24.86 -32.78 0.48
C GLY A 680 24.79 -31.27 0.21
N GLU A 681 24.06 -30.86 -0.83
CA GLU A 681 23.95 -29.44 -1.23
C GLU A 681 23.30 -28.57 -0.15
N GLN A 682 23.63 -27.27 -0.19
CA GLN A 682 23.14 -26.25 0.71
C GLN A 682 22.17 -25.29 -0.01
N PRO A 683 21.11 -24.82 0.67
CA PRO A 683 20.18 -23.89 0.07
C PRO A 683 20.80 -22.51 -0.11
N ILE A 684 20.40 -21.83 -1.19
CA ILE A 684 20.78 -20.44 -1.50
C ILE A 684 19.77 -19.42 -0.97
N ALA A 685 18.55 -19.84 -0.64
CA ALA A 685 17.53 -19.00 0.00
C ALA A 685 16.49 -19.83 0.76
N VAL A 686 15.75 -19.17 1.67
CA VAL A 686 14.55 -19.70 2.35
C VAL A 686 13.34 -18.87 1.89
N LEU A 687 12.34 -19.54 1.35
CA LEU A 687 11.12 -18.98 0.76
C LEU A 687 9.88 -19.29 1.62
N PRO A 688 8.77 -18.54 1.48
CA PRO A 688 7.50 -18.86 2.11
C PRO A 688 6.94 -20.25 1.76
N GLY A 689 6.20 -20.85 2.70
CA GLY A 689 5.48 -22.10 2.50
C GLY A 689 4.29 -22.00 1.53
N SER A 690 3.60 -23.12 1.29
CA SER A 690 2.47 -23.18 0.35
C SER A 690 1.23 -22.38 0.83
N PRO A 691 0.50 -21.70 -0.08
CA PRO A 691 -0.75 -21.01 0.26
C PRO A 691 -1.87 -21.95 0.75
N VAL A 692 -2.79 -21.43 1.56
CA VAL A 692 -3.94 -22.19 2.09
C VAL A 692 -5.08 -22.26 1.05
N GLN A 693 -5.69 -23.43 0.85
CA GLN A 693 -6.80 -23.61 -0.10
C GLN A 693 -8.15 -23.05 0.42
N PRO A 694 -8.88 -22.21 -0.34
CA PRO A 694 -10.05 -21.47 0.16
C PRO A 694 -11.43 -22.12 -0.05
N LYS A 695 -11.50 -23.34 -0.62
CA LYS A 695 -12.70 -23.94 -1.26
C LYS A 695 -14.09 -23.69 -0.61
N PRO A 696 -14.30 -23.84 0.71
CA PRO A 696 -15.65 -23.66 1.27
C PRO A 696 -16.22 -22.25 1.17
N LYS A 697 -15.36 -21.21 1.13
CA LYS A 697 -15.80 -19.81 1.10
C LYS A 697 -16.27 -19.40 -0.29
N ASP A 698 -15.49 -19.77 -1.32
CA ASP A 698 -15.85 -19.56 -2.73
C ASP A 698 -17.23 -20.16 -3.07
N GLU A 699 -17.48 -21.38 -2.59
CA GLU A 699 -18.74 -22.09 -2.85
C GLU A 699 -19.95 -21.42 -2.18
N ALA A 700 -19.77 -20.82 -0.99
CA ALA A 700 -20.84 -20.12 -0.31
C ALA A 700 -21.23 -18.81 -1.02
N VAL A 701 -20.24 -18.04 -1.50
CA VAL A 701 -20.50 -16.82 -2.29
C VAL A 701 -21.15 -17.16 -3.63
N TYR A 702 -20.70 -18.22 -4.30
CA TYR A 702 -21.31 -18.69 -5.54
C TYR A 702 -22.80 -19.02 -5.37
N GLU A 703 -23.17 -19.78 -4.34
CA GLU A 703 -24.58 -20.12 -4.09
C GLU A 703 -25.44 -18.89 -3.74
N LEU A 704 -24.88 -17.91 -3.02
CA LEU A 704 -25.55 -16.64 -2.79
C LEU A 704 -25.80 -15.91 -4.12
N ALA A 705 -24.76 -15.77 -4.96
CA ALA A 705 -24.88 -15.15 -6.28
C ALA A 705 -25.92 -15.87 -7.16
N ARG A 706 -25.90 -17.20 -7.19
CA ARG A 706 -26.89 -18.02 -7.92
C ARG A 706 -28.31 -17.73 -7.44
N SER A 707 -28.55 -17.66 -6.13
CA SER A 707 -29.88 -17.35 -5.58
C SER A 707 -30.38 -15.95 -5.97
N VAL A 708 -29.48 -14.97 -6.09
CA VAL A 708 -29.82 -13.62 -6.55
C VAL A 708 -30.16 -13.63 -8.03
N VAL A 709 -29.37 -14.32 -8.86
CA VAL A 709 -29.62 -14.46 -10.30
C VAL A 709 -30.98 -15.10 -10.58
N ASP A 710 -31.36 -16.12 -9.79
CA ASP A 710 -32.67 -16.79 -9.89
C ASP A 710 -33.86 -15.84 -9.61
N GLU A 711 -33.64 -14.71 -8.92
CA GLU A 711 -34.68 -13.73 -8.52
C GLU A 711 -34.60 -12.39 -9.25
N LEU A 712 -33.63 -12.19 -10.15
CA LEU A 712 -33.49 -10.94 -10.92
C LEU A 712 -34.76 -10.64 -11.74
N PRO A 713 -35.14 -9.34 -11.89
CA PRO A 713 -34.35 -8.14 -11.59
C PRO A 713 -34.40 -7.65 -10.14
N THR A 714 -35.18 -8.28 -9.27
CA THR A 714 -35.31 -7.86 -7.86
C THR A 714 -34.27 -8.51 -6.97
N LEU A 715 -33.60 -7.73 -6.13
CA LEU A 715 -32.65 -8.29 -5.16
C LEU A 715 -33.39 -8.92 -3.96
N PRO A 716 -33.05 -10.16 -3.56
CA PRO A 716 -33.75 -10.85 -2.49
C PRO A 716 -33.49 -10.22 -1.11
N PRO A 717 -34.47 -10.32 -0.19
CA PRO A 717 -34.28 -9.91 1.19
C PRO A 717 -33.30 -10.85 1.92
N HIS A 718 -32.05 -10.42 2.06
CA HIS A 718 -31.00 -11.23 2.69
C HIS A 718 -29.97 -10.34 3.39
N PRO A 719 -29.45 -10.72 4.58
CA PRO A 719 -28.55 -9.86 5.35
C PRO A 719 -27.27 -9.47 4.60
N GLY A 720 -26.70 -10.41 3.84
CA GLY A 720 -25.54 -10.12 2.98
C GLY A 720 -25.86 -9.18 1.82
N ILE A 721 -27.10 -9.21 1.30
CA ILE A 721 -27.53 -8.34 0.19
C ILE A 721 -27.83 -6.93 0.70
N ASP A 722 -28.48 -6.79 1.85
CA ASP A 722 -28.67 -5.50 2.53
C ASP A 722 -27.32 -4.83 2.87
N LEU A 723 -26.31 -5.63 3.25
CA LEU A 723 -24.95 -5.16 3.53
C LEU A 723 -24.30 -4.52 2.29
N ILE A 724 -24.30 -5.20 1.14
CA ILE A 724 -23.69 -4.66 -0.09
C ILE A 724 -24.47 -3.47 -0.65
N ARG A 725 -25.79 -3.41 -0.44
CA ARG A 725 -26.64 -2.26 -0.80
C ARG A 725 -26.48 -1.06 0.13
N ARG A 726 -25.78 -1.21 1.27
CA ARG A 726 -25.63 -0.18 2.32
C ARG A 726 -26.98 0.37 2.82
N THR A 727 -28.01 -0.47 2.83
CA THR A 727 -29.35 -0.06 3.28
C THR A 727 -29.42 -0.02 4.81
N PRO A 728 -30.21 0.90 5.41
CA PRO A 728 -30.51 0.86 6.83
C PRO A 728 -31.00 -0.53 7.27
N PRO A 729 -30.65 -0.99 8.50
CA PRO A 729 -31.06 -2.30 8.97
C PRO A 729 -32.57 -2.49 8.88
N ARG A 730 -33.03 -3.61 8.30
CA ARG A 730 -34.46 -3.92 8.23
C ARG A 730 -34.94 -4.42 9.59
N LEU A 731 -35.88 -3.68 10.16
CA LEU A 731 -36.43 -3.93 11.49
C LEU A 731 -37.93 -4.19 11.43
N LYS A 732 -38.43 -4.93 12.42
CA LYS A 732 -39.86 -5.07 12.74
C LYS A 732 -40.46 -3.80 13.35
N VAL A 733 -39.62 -2.82 13.66
CA VAL A 733 -39.98 -1.48 14.14
C VAL A 733 -39.59 -0.44 13.08
N ALA A 734 -40.14 0.78 13.17
CA ALA A 734 -39.94 1.80 12.12
C ALA A 734 -38.51 2.35 12.05
N GLU A 735 -37.84 2.51 13.20
CA GLU A 735 -36.52 3.15 13.29
C GLU A 735 -35.62 2.40 14.29
N LEU A 736 -34.31 2.61 14.19
CA LEU A 736 -33.34 2.09 15.14
C LEU A 736 -33.64 2.63 16.56
N PRO A 737 -33.75 1.76 17.58
CA PRO A 737 -33.90 2.19 18.97
C PRO A 737 -32.79 3.15 19.40
N ARG A 738 -33.17 4.25 20.07
CA ARG A 738 -32.25 5.26 20.63
C ARG A 738 -32.73 5.66 22.02
N GLY A 739 -31.89 5.45 23.02
CA GLY A 739 -32.10 5.76 24.42
C GLY A 739 -30.81 6.20 25.10
N GLU A 740 -30.80 6.20 26.44
CA GLU A 740 -29.62 6.58 27.23
C GLU A 740 -28.60 5.43 27.39
N ASP A 741 -29.02 4.18 27.21
CA ASP A 741 -28.17 2.99 27.31
C ASP A 741 -27.99 2.34 25.93
N LEU A 742 -26.85 2.65 25.31
CA LEU A 742 -26.46 2.16 24.00
C LEU A 742 -26.44 0.62 23.92
N ILE A 743 -26.15 -0.08 25.02
CA ILE A 743 -26.15 -1.56 25.03
C ILE A 743 -27.59 -2.07 24.96
N ALA A 744 -28.50 -1.47 25.71
CA ALA A 744 -29.91 -1.80 25.66
C ALA A 744 -30.50 -1.50 24.28
N ASP A 745 -30.12 -0.38 23.65
CA ASP A 745 -30.54 -0.02 22.30
C ASP A 745 -30.09 -1.05 21.26
N VAL A 746 -28.81 -1.47 21.32
CA VAL A 746 -28.29 -2.52 20.41
C VAL A 746 -29.03 -3.84 20.62
N ILE A 747 -29.30 -4.25 21.87
CA ILE A 747 -30.06 -5.47 22.16
C ILE A 747 -31.47 -5.38 21.57
N ALA A 748 -32.17 -4.26 21.76
CA ALA A 748 -33.51 -4.03 21.22
C ALA A 748 -33.50 -4.04 19.68
N ALA A 749 -32.48 -3.47 19.05
CA ALA A 749 -32.31 -3.46 17.60
C ALA A 749 -32.12 -4.89 17.05
N VAL A 750 -31.28 -5.71 17.68
CA VAL A 750 -31.05 -7.11 17.26
C VAL A 750 -32.29 -7.98 17.47
N ASP A 751 -33.09 -7.74 18.51
CA ASP A 751 -34.36 -8.43 18.71
C ASP A 751 -35.38 -8.12 17.61
N ALA A 752 -35.40 -6.86 17.16
CA ALA A 752 -36.27 -6.35 16.10
C ALA A 752 -35.77 -6.65 14.68
N LEU A 753 -34.53 -7.12 14.51
CA LEU A 753 -33.92 -7.38 13.20
C LEU A 753 -34.70 -8.44 12.40
N ASP A 754 -34.88 -8.20 11.11
CA ASP A 754 -35.69 -9.05 10.21
C ASP A 754 -34.97 -9.41 8.91
N GLY A 755 -34.08 -10.40 8.99
CA GLY A 755 -33.37 -10.90 7.82
C GLY A 755 -32.31 -9.92 7.30
N SER A 756 -31.68 -9.16 8.20
CA SER A 756 -30.86 -8.00 7.85
C SER A 756 -29.56 -7.92 8.66
N THR A 757 -28.80 -6.84 8.44
CA THR A 757 -27.47 -6.61 9.03
C THR A 757 -27.50 -5.38 9.93
N LEU A 758 -27.02 -5.53 11.17
CA LEU A 758 -26.81 -4.42 12.10
C LEU A 758 -25.31 -4.21 12.31
N ALA A 759 -24.84 -2.97 12.25
CA ALA A 759 -23.45 -2.64 12.52
C ALA A 759 -23.27 -1.85 13.81
N VAL A 760 -22.20 -2.19 14.54
CA VAL A 760 -21.73 -1.43 15.70
C VAL A 760 -20.24 -1.17 15.52
N GLN A 761 -19.91 0.10 15.31
CA GLN A 761 -18.53 0.55 15.34
C GLN A 761 -18.12 0.77 16.80
N GLY A 762 -17.10 0.03 17.24
CA GLY A 762 -16.57 0.15 18.58
C GLY A 762 -15.09 0.51 18.57
N PRO A 763 -14.73 1.76 18.90
CA PRO A 763 -13.35 2.17 19.09
C PRO A 763 -12.58 1.35 20.16
N PRO A 764 -11.26 1.50 20.26
CA PRO A 764 -10.43 0.88 21.28
C PRO A 764 -10.93 1.17 22.70
N GLY A 765 -11.12 0.11 23.50
CA GLY A 765 -11.59 0.24 24.88
C GLY A 765 -13.07 0.63 25.03
N ALA A 766 -13.83 0.75 23.95
CA ALA A 766 -15.26 1.12 24.00
C ALA A 766 -16.20 -0.01 24.47
N GLY A 767 -15.66 -1.21 24.71
CA GLY A 767 -16.42 -2.32 25.30
C GLY A 767 -17.12 -3.25 24.30
N LYS A 768 -16.64 -3.36 23.05
CA LYS A 768 -17.17 -4.31 22.04
C LYS A 768 -17.42 -5.71 22.58
N THR A 769 -16.41 -6.29 23.24
CA THR A 769 -16.48 -7.65 23.81
C THR A 769 -17.48 -7.75 24.97
N TYR A 770 -17.63 -6.67 25.75
CA TYR A 770 -18.62 -6.58 26.84
C TYR A 770 -20.05 -6.51 26.29
N LEU A 771 -20.26 -5.73 25.22
CA LEU A 771 -21.51 -5.69 24.45
C LEU A 771 -21.84 -7.06 23.86
N ALA A 772 -20.88 -7.69 23.16
CA ALA A 772 -21.06 -9.01 22.55
C ALA A 772 -21.47 -10.07 23.59
N GLY A 773 -20.81 -10.11 24.75
CA GLY A 773 -21.15 -11.05 25.82
C GLY A 773 -22.58 -10.88 26.35
N ARG A 774 -23.03 -9.64 26.57
CA ARG A 774 -24.41 -9.35 27.02
C ARG A 774 -25.44 -9.66 25.96
N LEU A 775 -25.16 -9.31 24.71
CA LEU A 775 -26.02 -9.63 23.57
C LEU A 775 -26.19 -11.15 23.44
N ILE A 776 -25.10 -11.91 23.48
CA ILE A 776 -25.13 -13.38 23.38
C ILE A 776 -25.93 -13.98 24.53
N ALA A 777 -25.69 -13.55 25.77
CA ALA A 777 -26.43 -14.04 26.94
C ALA A 777 -27.94 -13.74 26.84
N HIS A 778 -28.31 -12.56 26.33
CA HIS A 778 -29.70 -12.19 26.07
C HIS A 778 -30.35 -13.09 25.00
N LEU A 779 -29.70 -13.25 23.85
CA LEU A 779 -30.21 -14.06 22.73
C LEU A 779 -30.39 -15.54 23.13
N ILE A 780 -29.41 -16.11 23.84
CA ILE A 780 -29.46 -17.50 24.32
C ILE A 780 -30.55 -17.70 25.36
N ARG A 781 -30.74 -16.74 26.29
CA ARG A 781 -31.87 -16.76 27.24
C ARG A 781 -33.21 -16.76 26.49
N GLY A 782 -33.29 -16.05 25.37
CA GLY A 782 -34.44 -16.06 24.46
C GLY A 782 -34.57 -17.32 23.59
N GLY A 783 -33.71 -18.32 23.76
CA GLY A 783 -33.73 -19.57 23.01
C GLY A 783 -33.14 -19.49 21.60
N ARG A 784 -32.50 -18.38 21.22
CA ARG A 784 -31.93 -18.19 19.88
C ARG A 784 -30.55 -18.86 19.75
N SER A 785 -30.29 -19.41 18.58
CA SER A 785 -28.99 -19.96 18.19
C SER A 785 -28.04 -18.85 17.74
N VAL A 786 -26.82 -18.84 18.28
CA VAL A 786 -25.83 -17.77 18.02
C VAL A 786 -24.51 -18.35 17.49
N GLY A 787 -24.06 -17.85 16.35
CA GLY A 787 -22.72 -18.07 15.84
C GLY A 787 -21.80 -16.88 16.14
N VAL A 788 -20.52 -17.13 16.35
CA VAL A 788 -19.48 -16.09 16.44
C VAL A 788 -18.33 -16.40 15.49
N THR A 789 -18.01 -15.44 14.63
CA THR A 789 -16.90 -15.54 13.69
C THR A 789 -15.98 -14.32 13.71
N SER A 790 -14.75 -14.51 13.24
CA SER A 790 -13.72 -13.48 13.09
C SER A 790 -12.57 -14.02 12.22
N ASN A 791 -11.59 -13.17 11.90
CA ASN A 791 -10.39 -13.54 11.13
C ASN A 791 -9.44 -14.48 11.90
N SER A 792 -9.46 -14.46 13.23
CA SER A 792 -8.56 -15.28 14.06
C SER A 792 -9.31 -16.15 15.05
N HIS A 793 -8.75 -17.33 15.35
CA HIS A 793 -9.29 -18.19 16.40
C HIS A 793 -9.29 -17.51 17.77
N LYS A 794 -8.25 -16.69 18.07
CA LYS A 794 -8.11 -16.00 19.35
C LYS A 794 -9.24 -14.97 19.57
N ALA A 795 -9.59 -14.20 18.55
CA ALA A 795 -10.70 -13.24 18.62
C ALA A 795 -12.03 -13.95 18.92
N VAL A 796 -12.33 -15.04 18.21
CA VAL A 796 -13.50 -15.88 18.48
C VAL A 796 -13.51 -16.36 19.93
N GLU A 797 -12.39 -16.91 20.42
CA GLU A 797 -12.27 -17.44 21.78
C GLU A 797 -12.42 -16.37 22.88
N ASN A 798 -12.03 -15.13 22.61
CA ASN A 798 -12.24 -13.99 23.50
C ASN A 798 -13.74 -13.69 23.65
N VAL A 799 -14.48 -13.66 22.55
CA VAL A 799 -15.94 -13.45 22.58
C VAL A 799 -16.65 -14.62 23.27
N LEU A 800 -16.26 -15.87 23.00
CA LEU A 800 -16.80 -17.04 23.71
C LEU A 800 -16.59 -16.92 25.23
N SER A 801 -15.37 -16.54 25.64
CA SER A 801 -15.04 -16.35 27.05
C SER A 801 -15.86 -15.23 27.70
N ALA A 802 -16.08 -14.13 26.97
CA ALA A 802 -16.88 -13.01 27.43
C ALA A 802 -18.37 -13.36 27.54
N ALA A 803 -18.92 -14.12 26.59
CA ALA A 803 -20.27 -14.65 26.67
C ALA A 803 -20.43 -15.54 27.90
N LEU A 804 -19.53 -16.51 28.13
CA LEU A 804 -19.56 -17.37 29.32
C LEU A 804 -19.45 -16.57 30.63
N ALA A 805 -18.68 -15.48 30.65
CA ALA A 805 -18.59 -14.59 31.81
C ALA A 805 -19.88 -13.83 32.05
N ALA A 806 -20.46 -13.22 31.01
CA ALA A 806 -21.75 -12.54 31.08
C ALA A 806 -22.88 -13.50 31.47
N GLY A 807 -22.86 -14.74 30.98
CA GLY A 807 -23.80 -15.79 31.38
C GLY A 807 -23.73 -16.10 32.87
N ARG A 808 -22.52 -16.21 33.45
CA ARG A 808 -22.35 -16.37 34.90
C ARG A 808 -22.89 -15.16 35.69
N GLU A 809 -22.59 -13.95 35.23
CA GLU A 809 -23.07 -12.70 35.85
C GLU A 809 -24.60 -12.61 35.85
N LEU A 810 -25.22 -13.00 34.72
CA LEU A 810 -26.65 -12.85 34.47
C LEU A 810 -27.47 -14.11 34.81
N GLY A 811 -26.84 -15.16 35.34
CA GLY A 811 -27.48 -16.45 35.66
C GLY A 811 -28.03 -17.19 34.43
N VAL A 812 -27.40 -17.05 33.26
CA VAL A 812 -27.79 -17.71 32.01
C VAL A 812 -26.77 -18.80 31.65
N PRO A 813 -27.17 -20.09 31.58
CA PRO A 813 -26.30 -21.13 31.05
C PRO A 813 -26.14 -20.96 29.53
N ILE A 814 -24.89 -21.03 29.06
CA ILE A 814 -24.54 -20.82 27.65
C ILE A 814 -23.83 -22.08 27.13
N PRO A 815 -24.59 -23.07 26.60
CA PRO A 815 -24.00 -24.22 25.92
C PRO A 815 -23.10 -23.73 24.79
N THR A 816 -21.82 -24.13 24.80
CA THR A 816 -20.80 -23.56 23.90
C THR A 816 -19.92 -24.63 23.28
N ALA A 817 -19.72 -24.56 21.96
CA ALA A 817 -18.79 -25.43 21.23
C ALA A 817 -17.91 -24.68 20.22
N LYS A 818 -16.67 -25.16 20.03
CA LYS A 818 -15.73 -24.71 18.99
C LYS A 818 -14.75 -25.81 18.62
N ARG A 819 -14.58 -26.08 17.32
CA ARG A 819 -13.60 -27.03 16.79
C ARG A 819 -12.15 -26.61 17.12
N ALA A 820 -11.30 -27.56 17.48
CA ALA A 820 -9.87 -27.34 17.71
C ALA A 820 -9.12 -27.10 16.38
N LYS A 821 -8.08 -26.24 16.39
CA LYS A 821 -7.16 -26.04 15.25
C LYS A 821 -6.21 -27.25 15.05
N GLY A 822 -5.93 -27.99 16.14
CA GLY A 822 -5.06 -29.16 16.16
C GLY A 822 -5.50 -30.13 17.25
N THR A 823 -4.56 -30.62 18.06
CA THR A 823 -4.87 -31.49 19.20
C THR A 823 -5.85 -30.79 20.16
N PRO A 824 -6.98 -31.43 20.52
CA PRO A 824 -7.92 -30.86 21.49
C PRO A 824 -7.25 -30.54 22.83
N ALA A 825 -7.66 -29.43 23.44
CA ALA A 825 -7.14 -28.99 24.73
C ALA A 825 -7.91 -29.72 25.84
N LYS A 826 -7.19 -30.27 26.84
CA LYS A 826 -7.83 -31.04 27.91
C LYS A 826 -8.73 -30.19 28.82
N ASP A 827 -8.34 -28.94 29.08
CA ASP A 827 -9.01 -28.05 30.03
C ASP A 827 -9.72 -26.87 29.31
N CYS A 828 -10.46 -27.19 28.25
CA CYS A 828 -11.18 -26.18 27.46
C CYS A 828 -12.51 -25.76 28.13
N LYS A 829 -12.84 -24.48 28.08
CA LYS A 829 -14.09 -23.92 28.68
C LYS A 829 -15.35 -24.22 27.85
N TRP A 830 -15.17 -24.81 26.66
CA TRP A 830 -16.23 -25.16 25.72
C TRP A 830 -15.94 -26.53 25.11
N GLU A 831 -16.96 -27.15 24.54
CA GLU A 831 -16.81 -28.46 23.90
C GLU A 831 -16.06 -28.36 22.57
N GLN A 832 -15.28 -29.39 22.23
CA GLN A 832 -14.42 -29.41 21.04
C GLN A 832 -14.76 -30.58 20.10
N PRO A 833 -15.84 -30.47 19.30
CA PRO A 833 -16.16 -31.47 18.28
C PRO A 833 -14.99 -31.68 17.32
N ARG A 834 -14.78 -32.93 16.90
CA ARG A 834 -13.63 -33.33 16.07
C ARG A 834 -13.73 -32.87 14.60
N ASP A 835 -14.94 -32.71 14.09
CA ASP A 835 -15.25 -32.41 12.70
C ASP A 835 -16.58 -31.61 12.60
N ASN A 836 -16.89 -31.09 11.41
CA ASN A 836 -18.12 -30.31 11.19
C ASN A 836 -19.40 -31.15 11.39
N PRO A 837 -19.49 -32.42 10.93
CA PRO A 837 -20.65 -33.27 11.22
C PRO A 837 -20.89 -33.50 12.73
N ALA A 838 -19.83 -33.63 13.53
CA ALA A 838 -19.95 -33.74 14.98
C ALA A 838 -20.45 -32.44 15.63
N LEU A 839 -20.05 -31.28 15.09
CA LEU A 839 -20.54 -29.99 15.54
C LEU A 839 -22.03 -29.81 15.23
N VAL A 840 -22.50 -30.25 14.05
CA VAL A 840 -23.94 -30.23 13.69
C VAL A 840 -24.75 -31.09 14.66
N ARG A 841 -24.34 -32.35 14.90
CA ARG A 841 -25.03 -33.22 15.88
C ARG A 841 -25.07 -32.61 17.28
N TRP A 842 -23.96 -31.99 17.72
CA TRP A 842 -23.92 -31.32 19.01
C TRP A 842 -24.95 -30.18 19.11
N ARG A 843 -25.19 -29.43 18.02
CA ARG A 843 -26.20 -28.37 17.98
C ARG A 843 -27.62 -28.95 18.08
N ASP A 844 -27.90 -30.01 17.34
CA ASP A 844 -29.19 -30.71 17.39
C ASP A 844 -29.50 -31.21 18.81
N ASP A 845 -28.48 -31.73 19.52
CA ASP A 845 -28.61 -32.21 20.90
C ASP A 845 -28.97 -31.11 21.91
N GLN A 846 -28.71 -29.83 21.63
CA GLN A 846 -29.04 -28.73 22.55
C GLN A 846 -30.53 -28.41 22.59
N GLY A 847 -31.25 -28.60 21.48
CA GLY A 847 -32.71 -28.34 21.38
C GLY A 847 -33.18 -26.91 21.68
N GLY A 848 -32.26 -25.95 21.86
CA GLY A 848 -32.54 -24.57 22.30
C GLY A 848 -31.35 -23.62 22.06
N GLY A 849 -31.32 -22.51 22.80
CA GLY A 849 -30.29 -21.46 22.64
C GLY A 849 -28.88 -21.97 22.94
N HIS A 850 -27.95 -21.75 22.00
CA HIS A 850 -26.59 -22.26 22.07
C HIS A 850 -25.60 -21.33 21.34
N LEU A 851 -24.32 -21.48 21.64
CA LEU A 851 -23.21 -20.69 21.10
C LEU A 851 -22.22 -21.57 20.33
N VAL A 852 -21.92 -21.21 19.09
CA VAL A 852 -20.87 -21.85 18.29
C VAL A 852 -19.82 -20.85 17.86
N GLY A 853 -18.54 -21.16 18.10
CA GLY A 853 -17.41 -20.36 17.62
C GLY A 853 -16.68 -21.02 16.45
N GLY A 854 -16.32 -20.24 15.43
CA GLY A 854 -15.56 -20.71 14.27
C GLY A 854 -15.02 -19.57 13.40
N THR A 855 -14.06 -19.86 12.52
CA THR A 855 -13.66 -18.88 11.49
C THR A 855 -14.66 -18.89 10.35
N ALA A 856 -14.53 -17.96 9.38
CA ALA A 856 -15.39 -17.92 8.19
C ALA A 856 -15.49 -19.29 7.47
N TRP A 857 -14.39 -20.07 7.51
CA TRP A 857 -14.34 -21.43 6.96
C TRP A 857 -15.34 -22.40 7.60
N THR A 858 -15.57 -22.28 8.91
CA THR A 858 -16.58 -23.10 9.63
C THR A 858 -17.99 -22.74 9.16
N PHE A 859 -18.30 -21.45 9.10
CA PHE A 859 -19.65 -20.99 8.79
C PHE A 859 -19.98 -21.03 7.29
N SER A 860 -18.98 -21.04 6.41
CA SER A 860 -19.18 -21.25 4.97
C SER A 860 -19.40 -22.74 4.60
N ASN A 861 -19.16 -23.66 5.55
CA ASN A 861 -19.29 -25.08 5.28
C ASN A 861 -20.75 -25.49 5.06
N THR A 862 -21.00 -26.28 4.01
CA THR A 862 -22.35 -26.73 3.60
C THR A 862 -23.17 -27.32 4.74
N ALA A 863 -22.58 -28.18 5.58
CA ALA A 863 -23.32 -28.82 6.68
C ALA A 863 -23.81 -27.81 7.75
N LEU A 864 -23.14 -26.67 7.90
CA LEU A 864 -23.57 -25.62 8.83
C LEU A 864 -24.61 -24.72 8.17
N ARG A 865 -24.48 -24.42 6.86
CA ARG A 865 -25.42 -23.60 6.08
C ARG A 865 -26.82 -24.21 5.97
N GLU A 866 -26.93 -25.54 5.97
CA GLU A 866 -28.22 -26.26 6.00
C GLU A 866 -29.02 -26.02 7.29
N GLN A 867 -28.36 -25.53 8.36
CA GLN A 867 -28.99 -25.16 9.62
C GLN A 867 -28.56 -23.73 10.04
N PRO A 868 -29.13 -22.68 9.41
CA PRO A 868 -28.73 -21.31 9.67
C PRO A 868 -28.94 -20.91 11.14
N PHE A 869 -28.01 -20.11 11.67
CA PHE A 869 -28.14 -19.50 12.99
C PHE A 869 -29.17 -18.36 12.97
N ASP A 870 -29.83 -18.11 14.10
CA ASP A 870 -30.75 -16.96 14.21
C ASP A 870 -29.98 -15.63 14.13
N VAL A 871 -28.78 -15.60 14.72
CA VAL A 871 -27.85 -14.47 14.68
C VAL A 871 -26.42 -14.97 14.53
N LEU A 872 -25.67 -14.39 13.59
CA LEU A 872 -24.23 -14.56 13.49
C LEU A 872 -23.54 -13.22 13.79
N ILE A 873 -22.69 -13.23 14.81
CA ILE A 873 -21.87 -12.08 15.19
C ILE A 873 -20.52 -12.20 14.49
N VAL A 874 -20.17 -11.17 13.73
CA VAL A 874 -18.85 -11.01 13.11
C VAL A 874 -18.05 -10.03 13.98
N ASP A 875 -17.10 -10.55 14.74
CA ASP A 875 -16.17 -9.73 15.53
C ASP A 875 -14.94 -9.34 14.70
N GLU A 876 -14.38 -8.17 14.99
CA GLU A 876 -13.36 -7.50 14.16
C GLU A 876 -13.82 -7.27 12.71
N ALA A 877 -15.09 -6.91 12.52
CA ALA A 877 -15.70 -6.66 11.21
C ALA A 877 -15.03 -5.54 10.39
N GLY A 878 -14.20 -4.69 11.02
CA GLY A 878 -13.36 -3.70 10.34
C GLY A 878 -12.18 -4.32 9.55
N GLN A 879 -11.82 -5.57 9.85
CA GLN A 879 -10.81 -6.36 9.13
C GLN A 879 -11.40 -7.56 8.39
N PHE A 880 -12.67 -7.89 8.65
CA PHE A 880 -13.32 -9.06 8.07
C PHE A 880 -13.74 -8.74 6.64
N ALA A 881 -13.25 -9.51 5.66
CA ALA A 881 -13.48 -9.22 4.25
C ALA A 881 -14.98 -9.18 3.90
N LEU A 882 -15.40 -8.24 3.05
CA LEU A 882 -16.78 -8.17 2.57
C LEU A 882 -17.19 -9.50 1.93
N ALA A 883 -16.32 -10.11 1.12
CA ALA A 883 -16.55 -11.43 0.55
C ALA A 883 -16.67 -12.56 1.60
N ASP A 884 -15.92 -12.48 2.71
CA ASP A 884 -16.09 -13.42 3.83
C ASP A 884 -17.43 -13.18 4.55
N ALA A 885 -17.87 -11.92 4.71
CA ALA A 885 -19.18 -11.59 5.27
C ALA A 885 -20.32 -12.12 4.40
N LEU A 886 -20.21 -12.00 3.08
CA LEU A 886 -21.15 -12.60 2.13
C LEU A 886 -21.17 -14.13 2.25
N ALA A 887 -20.00 -14.77 2.32
CA ALA A 887 -19.91 -16.22 2.49
C ALA A 887 -20.62 -16.69 3.77
N VAL A 888 -20.33 -16.08 4.92
CA VAL A 888 -20.91 -16.50 6.20
C VAL A 888 -22.37 -16.07 6.38
N SER A 889 -22.83 -15.06 5.64
CA SER A 889 -24.23 -14.62 5.67
C SER A 889 -25.21 -15.72 5.27
N THR A 890 -24.79 -16.65 4.41
CA THR A 890 -25.57 -17.83 4.00
C THR A 890 -25.81 -18.84 5.13
N CYS A 891 -25.16 -18.67 6.28
CA CYS A 891 -25.29 -19.51 7.46
C CYS A 891 -26.06 -18.82 8.59
N ALA A 892 -26.71 -17.68 8.31
CA ALA A 892 -27.37 -16.87 9.33
C ALA A 892 -28.64 -16.19 8.81
N ARG A 893 -29.62 -16.03 9.68
CA ARG A 893 -30.82 -15.21 9.40
C ARG A 893 -30.52 -13.72 9.56
N ASN A 894 -29.70 -13.37 10.55
CA ASN A 894 -29.33 -11.98 10.81
C ASN A 894 -27.82 -11.87 11.08
N LEU A 895 -27.23 -10.75 10.66
CA LEU A 895 -25.83 -10.43 10.92
C LEU A 895 -25.68 -9.28 11.91
N VAL A 896 -24.71 -9.40 12.80
CA VAL A 896 -24.26 -8.30 13.67
C VAL A 896 -22.77 -8.09 13.44
N LEU A 897 -22.41 -6.95 12.84
CA LEU A 897 -21.03 -6.57 12.58
C LEU A 897 -20.50 -5.77 13.78
N LEU A 898 -19.52 -6.32 14.49
CA LEU A 898 -18.81 -5.65 15.57
C LEU A 898 -17.36 -5.43 15.16
N GLY A 899 -16.91 -4.17 15.13
CA GLY A 899 -15.54 -3.90 14.71
C GLY A 899 -15.25 -2.43 14.66
N ASP A 900 -14.16 -2.08 13.99
CA ASP A 900 -13.75 -0.70 13.80
C ASP A 900 -12.87 -0.57 12.55
N PRO A 901 -13.35 0.06 11.46
CA PRO A 901 -12.55 0.22 10.25
C PRO A 901 -11.40 1.22 10.43
N GLN A 902 -11.43 2.04 11.50
CA GLN A 902 -10.37 3.00 11.82
C GLN A 902 -9.18 2.36 12.55
N GLN A 903 -9.27 1.07 12.88
CA GLN A 903 -8.11 0.26 13.28
C GLN A 903 -7.49 -0.42 12.05
N LEU A 904 -6.58 -1.38 12.21
CA LEU A 904 -5.86 -2.00 11.08
C LEU A 904 -6.85 -2.39 9.96
N PRO A 905 -6.59 -2.02 8.71
CA PRO A 905 -7.43 -2.40 7.59
C PRO A 905 -7.35 -3.90 7.33
N GLN A 906 -8.27 -4.40 6.52
CA GLN A 906 -8.16 -5.74 5.97
C GLN A 906 -6.87 -5.87 5.15
N VAL A 907 -6.16 -6.98 5.33
CA VAL A 907 -5.05 -7.35 4.45
C VAL A 907 -5.63 -8.00 3.19
N VAL A 908 -5.50 -7.29 2.08
CA VAL A 908 -5.85 -7.77 0.73
C VAL A 908 -4.54 -8.15 0.04
N GLN A 909 -4.49 -9.30 -0.61
CA GLN A 909 -3.30 -9.76 -1.34
C GLN A 909 -3.54 -9.75 -2.85
N GLY A 910 -4.77 -10.07 -3.28
CA GLY A 910 -5.19 -10.11 -4.67
C GLY A 910 -5.67 -8.75 -5.18
N THR A 911 -5.75 -8.64 -6.50
CA THR A 911 -6.46 -7.54 -7.14
C THR A 911 -7.93 -7.93 -7.28
N HIS A 912 -8.83 -7.02 -6.95
CA HIS A 912 -10.27 -7.23 -7.02
C HIS A 912 -10.93 -6.06 -7.76
N PRO A 913 -12.08 -6.27 -8.42
CA PRO A 913 -12.89 -5.17 -8.91
C PRO A 913 -13.31 -4.24 -7.76
N ALA A 914 -13.40 -2.94 -8.06
CA ALA A 914 -13.56 -1.88 -7.06
C ALA A 914 -14.69 -2.15 -6.04
N GLY A 915 -14.37 -1.97 -4.76
CA GLY A 915 -15.24 -2.14 -3.61
C GLY A 915 -15.28 -3.57 -3.03
N ALA A 916 -14.83 -4.59 -3.75
CA ALA A 916 -14.78 -5.96 -3.21
C ALA A 916 -13.63 -6.18 -2.21
N GLU A 917 -12.59 -5.35 -2.28
CA GLU A 917 -11.43 -5.28 -1.38
C GLU A 917 -11.75 -4.69 0.00
N ALA A 918 -12.94 -4.09 0.17
CA ALA A 918 -13.34 -3.49 1.43
C ALA A 918 -13.62 -4.54 2.52
N SER A 919 -13.40 -4.15 3.78
CA SER A 919 -13.95 -4.91 4.90
C SER A 919 -15.45 -4.72 5.00
N ALA A 920 -16.16 -5.66 5.62
CA ALA A 920 -17.61 -5.63 5.76
C ALA A 920 -18.10 -4.34 6.42
N LEU A 921 -17.44 -3.92 7.51
CA LEU A 921 -17.80 -2.68 8.20
C LEU A 921 -17.29 -1.43 7.47
N GLY A 922 -16.13 -1.51 6.81
CA GLY A 922 -15.59 -0.42 5.98
C GLY A 922 -16.51 -0.08 4.81
N HIS A 923 -17.00 -1.10 4.09
CA HIS A 923 -17.97 -0.95 3.00
C HIS A 923 -19.24 -0.20 3.45
N LEU A 924 -19.79 -0.59 4.60
CA LEU A 924 -21.01 0.01 5.11
C LEU A 924 -20.80 1.49 5.48
N ILE A 925 -19.67 1.81 6.12
CA ILE A 925 -19.34 3.17 6.58
C ILE A 925 -18.94 4.09 5.41
N GLY A 926 -18.21 3.58 4.42
CA GLY A 926 -17.65 4.36 3.32
C GLY A 926 -16.57 5.33 3.79
N ASP A 927 -16.55 6.55 3.26
CA ASP A 927 -15.50 7.54 3.52
C ASP A 927 -15.63 8.27 4.88
N ALA A 928 -16.64 7.92 5.69
CA ALA A 928 -16.86 8.55 6.99
C ALA A 928 -15.94 7.95 8.08
N ASP A 929 -15.47 8.79 9.01
CA ASP A 929 -14.69 8.30 10.17
C ASP A 929 -15.53 7.44 11.12
N VAL A 930 -16.80 7.81 11.27
CA VAL A 930 -17.78 7.15 12.14
C VAL A 930 -19.01 6.69 11.38
N ILE A 931 -19.61 5.59 11.86
CA ILE A 931 -20.81 5.03 11.26
C ILE A 931 -21.97 6.04 11.27
N PRO A 932 -22.64 6.27 10.12
CA PRO A 932 -23.83 7.10 10.07
C PRO A 932 -24.93 6.57 11.01
N PRO A 933 -25.65 7.45 11.75
CA PRO A 933 -26.68 7.02 12.70
C PRO A 933 -27.84 6.21 12.08
N SER A 934 -28.07 6.32 10.78
CA SER A 934 -29.06 5.52 10.04
C SER A 934 -28.61 4.08 9.78
N LEU A 935 -27.30 3.80 9.79
CA LEU A 935 -26.73 2.49 9.42
C LEU A 935 -26.33 1.65 10.64
N GLY A 936 -26.23 2.25 11.83
CA GLY A 936 -25.89 1.51 13.05
C GLY A 936 -25.51 2.38 14.24
N TYR A 937 -24.66 1.84 15.11
CA TYR A 937 -24.29 2.44 16.39
C TYR A 937 -22.79 2.70 16.50
N PHE A 938 -22.42 3.87 17.03
CA PHE A 938 -21.05 4.21 17.40
C PHE A 938 -20.90 4.17 18.93
N LEU A 939 -19.97 3.35 19.44
CA LEU A 939 -19.65 3.31 20.88
C LEU A 939 -18.71 4.49 21.22
N ASP A 940 -19.28 5.64 21.57
CA ASP A 940 -18.59 6.92 21.75
C ASP A 940 -17.74 7.03 23.04
N GLN A 941 -17.84 6.08 23.97
CA GLN A 941 -17.12 6.11 25.25
C GLN A 941 -16.10 4.98 25.41
N THR A 942 -14.82 5.33 25.59
CA THR A 942 -13.74 4.38 25.93
C THR A 942 -13.50 4.30 27.44
N ARG A 943 -13.40 3.07 27.97
CA ARG A 943 -13.01 2.81 29.36
C ARG A 943 -11.51 2.53 29.52
N ARG A 944 -10.72 2.69 28.46
CA ARG A 944 -9.26 2.46 28.44
C ARG A 944 -8.45 3.75 28.49
N LEU A 945 -8.76 4.70 27.60
CA LEU A 945 -7.90 5.85 27.38
C LEU A 945 -8.18 6.94 28.42
N HIS A 946 -7.16 7.37 29.15
CA HIS A 946 -7.22 8.61 29.92
C HIS A 946 -7.59 9.79 28.99
N PRO A 947 -8.37 10.81 29.41
CA PRO A 947 -8.82 11.91 28.56
C PRO A 947 -7.71 12.58 27.71
N ALA A 948 -6.53 12.79 28.30
CA ALA A 948 -5.38 13.39 27.63
C ALA A 948 -4.70 12.49 26.58
N VAL A 949 -4.95 11.18 26.61
CA VAL A 949 -4.56 10.24 25.54
C VAL A 949 -5.69 10.08 24.53
N CYS A 950 -6.94 10.09 25.02
CA CYS A 950 -8.13 9.89 24.19
C CYS A 950 -8.32 11.01 23.17
N THR A 951 -8.09 12.27 23.56
CA THR A 951 -8.32 13.45 22.70
C THR A 951 -7.52 13.39 21.39
N PRO A 952 -6.18 13.24 21.39
CA PRO A 952 -5.40 13.19 20.15
C PRO A 952 -5.75 11.97 19.29
N VAL A 953 -6.03 10.81 19.91
CA VAL A 953 -6.50 9.61 19.19
C VAL A 953 -7.88 9.84 18.55
N SER A 954 -8.77 10.53 19.25
CA SER A 954 -10.11 10.88 18.78
C SER A 954 -10.07 11.84 17.60
N ASN A 955 -9.22 12.87 17.67
CA ASN A 955 -9.01 13.81 16.57
C ASN A 955 -8.41 13.13 15.33
N LEU A 956 -7.43 12.23 15.53
CA LEU A 956 -6.74 11.55 14.43
C LEU A 956 -7.65 10.57 13.68
N SER A 957 -8.60 9.91 14.35
CA SER A 957 -9.28 8.72 13.80
C SER A 957 -10.79 8.66 13.98
N TYR A 958 -11.40 9.56 14.75
CA TYR A 958 -12.83 9.49 15.08
C TYR A 958 -13.51 10.86 15.05
N ALA A 959 -12.97 11.81 14.29
CA ALA A 959 -13.49 13.19 14.16
C ALA A 959 -13.75 13.90 15.52
N GLY A 960 -13.01 13.54 16.57
CA GLY A 960 -13.20 14.08 17.93
C GLY A 960 -14.41 13.51 18.70
N LEU A 961 -15.12 12.52 18.16
CA LEU A 961 -16.36 11.96 18.73
C LEU A 961 -16.13 10.84 19.75
N LEU A 962 -14.91 10.32 19.88
CA LEU A 962 -14.54 9.38 20.95
C LEU A 962 -14.20 10.13 22.24
N HIS A 963 -14.81 9.73 23.35
CA HIS A 963 -14.65 10.34 24.66
C HIS A 963 -14.20 9.33 25.72
N ALA A 964 -13.40 9.78 26.69
CA ALA A 964 -13.01 8.96 27.82
C ALA A 964 -14.17 8.84 28.83
N HIS A 965 -14.51 7.62 29.22
CA HIS A 965 -15.43 7.35 30.32
C HIS A 965 -14.82 7.87 31.64
N PRO A 966 -15.62 8.40 32.60
CA PRO A 966 -15.09 8.98 33.84
C PRO A 966 -14.16 8.07 34.64
N SER A 967 -14.34 6.74 34.57
CA SER A 967 -13.46 5.77 35.22
C SER A 967 -12.02 5.78 34.70
N ALA A 968 -11.80 6.14 33.43
CA ALA A 968 -10.46 6.21 32.84
C ALA A 968 -9.70 7.49 33.25
N ALA A 969 -10.42 8.53 33.68
CA ALA A 969 -9.80 9.77 34.16
C ALA A 969 -9.13 9.62 35.54
N ALA A 970 -9.44 8.55 36.28
CA ALA A 970 -8.80 8.24 37.56
C ALA A 970 -7.42 7.57 37.42
N ARG A 971 -6.96 7.34 36.19
CA ARG A 971 -5.69 6.67 35.91
C ARG A 971 -4.55 7.66 35.86
N GLY A 972 -3.41 7.31 36.45
CA GLY A 972 -2.26 8.21 36.49
C GLY A 972 -0.97 7.54 36.95
N ILE A 973 0.15 8.15 36.54
CA ILE A 973 1.51 7.73 36.92
C ILE A 973 2.15 8.88 37.71
N ASP A 974 2.66 8.57 38.91
CA ASP A 974 3.24 9.59 39.77
C ASP A 974 4.43 10.31 39.12
N GLY A 975 4.40 11.64 39.16
CA GLY A 975 5.39 12.52 38.55
C GLY A 975 5.42 12.51 37.01
N VAL A 976 4.46 11.90 36.32
CA VAL A 976 4.31 11.96 34.85
C VAL A 976 2.85 12.27 34.50
N PRO A 977 2.53 13.48 33.99
CA PRO A 977 1.16 13.78 33.57
C PRO A 977 0.67 12.77 32.52
N SER A 978 -0.56 12.30 32.63
CA SER A 978 -1.13 11.43 31.61
C SER A 978 -1.32 12.19 30.29
N GLY A 979 -1.02 11.54 29.17
CA GLY A 979 -1.04 12.19 27.86
C GLY A 979 -0.24 11.46 26.79
N LEU A 980 -0.24 12.05 25.59
CA LEU A 980 0.61 11.66 24.47
C LEU A 980 1.89 12.51 24.48
N TYR A 981 3.03 11.85 24.29
CA TYR A 981 4.35 12.47 24.26
C TYR A 981 5.13 12.08 23.01
N VAL A 982 6.01 12.97 22.55
CA VAL A 982 7.03 12.70 21.54
C VAL A 982 8.41 12.79 22.18
N HIS A 983 9.21 11.75 21.95
CA HIS A 983 10.62 11.71 22.26
C HIS A 983 11.42 11.74 20.96
N SER A 984 11.97 12.90 20.63
CA SER A 984 12.68 13.13 19.38
C SER A 984 14.13 12.64 19.46
N VAL A 985 14.49 11.68 18.61
CA VAL A 985 15.84 11.09 18.55
C VAL A 985 16.48 11.44 17.22
N SER A 986 17.62 12.13 17.22
CA SER A 986 18.28 12.48 15.95
C SER A 986 19.07 11.30 15.42
N HIS A 987 18.63 10.74 14.30
CA HIS A 987 19.35 9.73 13.54
C HIS A 987 19.06 9.90 12.04
N SER A 988 19.86 9.24 11.21
CA SER A 988 19.77 9.35 9.75
C SER A 988 19.97 8.00 9.10
N HIS A 989 19.27 7.76 7.98
CA HIS A 989 19.43 6.60 7.12
C HIS A 989 19.02 5.23 7.73
N ASN A 990 18.46 5.21 8.93
CA ASN A 990 17.78 4.03 9.48
C ASN A 990 16.45 3.80 8.74
N THR A 991 16.20 2.55 8.34
CA THR A 991 15.00 2.17 7.57
C THR A 991 14.11 1.24 8.39
N THR A 992 14.58 0.03 8.67
CA THR A 992 13.82 -1.04 9.37
C THR A 992 14.33 -1.35 10.77
N SER A 993 15.41 -0.69 11.21
CA SER A 993 15.93 -0.69 12.58
C SER A 993 16.65 0.61 12.93
N SER A 994 16.60 1.01 14.19
CA SER A 994 17.39 2.09 14.77
C SER A 994 17.83 1.70 16.18
N VAL A 995 19.15 1.68 16.39
CA VAL A 995 19.77 1.45 17.70
C VAL A 995 19.51 2.64 18.60
N GLU A 996 19.57 3.85 18.04
CA GLU A 996 19.34 5.11 18.74
C GLU A 996 17.92 5.17 19.32
N GLU A 997 16.90 4.80 18.53
CA GLU A 997 15.54 4.71 19.06
C GLU A 997 15.40 3.56 20.08
N ALA A 998 16.09 2.43 19.91
CA ALA A 998 16.04 1.33 20.86
C ALA A 998 16.64 1.71 22.23
N GLU A 999 17.76 2.46 22.24
CA GLU A 999 18.36 3.03 23.44
C GLU A 999 17.41 4.03 24.10
N ALA A 1000 16.78 4.90 23.31
CA ALA A 1000 15.78 5.85 23.80
C ALA A 1000 14.56 5.15 24.42
N VAL A 1001 14.11 4.01 23.87
CA VAL A 1001 13.07 3.17 24.51
C VAL A 1001 13.52 2.69 25.89
N VAL A 1002 14.77 2.24 26.03
CA VAL A 1002 15.32 1.81 27.33
C VAL A 1002 15.35 2.97 28.33
N GLU A 1003 15.68 4.18 27.89
CA GLU A 1003 15.68 5.39 28.73
C GLU A 1003 14.27 5.72 29.24
N VAL A 1004 13.27 5.68 28.36
CA VAL A 1004 11.86 5.86 28.74
C VAL A 1004 11.44 4.80 29.75
N VAL A 1005 11.71 3.51 29.49
CA VAL A 1005 11.41 2.41 30.43
C VAL A 1005 12.05 2.67 31.80
N ARG A 1006 13.35 2.97 31.82
CA ARG A 1006 14.10 3.22 33.05
C ARG A 1006 13.53 4.37 33.87
N SER A 1007 13.11 5.45 33.20
CA SER A 1007 12.54 6.63 33.87
C SER A 1007 11.22 6.34 34.60
N LEU A 1008 10.52 5.27 34.21
CA LEU A 1008 9.18 4.91 34.72
C LEU A 1008 9.20 3.86 35.83
N MET A 1009 10.25 3.04 35.89
CA MET A 1009 10.35 1.95 36.87
C MET A 1009 10.23 2.44 38.30
N GLY A 1010 9.36 1.79 39.08
CA GLY A 1010 9.15 2.10 40.50
C GLY A 1010 8.23 3.30 40.77
N ARG A 1011 7.80 4.06 39.75
CA ARG A 1011 6.77 5.11 39.92
C ARG A 1011 5.43 4.48 40.27
N MET A 1012 4.59 5.20 41.00
CA MET A 1012 3.28 4.70 41.40
C MET A 1012 2.27 4.81 40.25
N TRP A 1013 1.73 3.68 39.81
CA TRP A 1013 0.57 3.56 38.93
C TRP A 1013 -0.71 3.52 39.75
N THR A 1014 -1.72 4.27 39.32
CA THR A 1014 -3.06 4.32 39.92
C THR A 1014 -4.11 3.95 38.87
N ASP A 1015 -5.02 3.04 39.23
CA ASP A 1015 -6.20 2.70 38.44
C ASP A 1015 -7.41 2.61 39.38
N GLY A 1016 -8.13 3.73 39.53
CA GLY A 1016 -9.21 3.83 40.52
C GLY A 1016 -8.67 3.79 41.96
N PRO A 1017 -9.17 2.90 42.84
CA PRO A 1017 -8.73 2.83 44.23
C PRO A 1017 -7.38 2.11 44.41
N ASP A 1018 -6.92 1.37 43.41
CA ASP A 1018 -5.72 0.56 43.49
C ASP A 1018 -4.48 1.37 43.09
N ALA A 1019 -3.43 1.28 43.89
CA ALA A 1019 -2.14 1.92 43.63
C ALA A 1019 -0.99 0.94 43.85
N ARG A 1020 -0.07 0.84 42.91
CA ARG A 1020 1.14 0.01 43.02
C ARG A 1020 2.30 0.59 42.22
N ALA A 1021 3.52 0.16 42.54
CA ALA A 1021 4.68 0.52 41.72
C ALA A 1021 4.58 -0.11 40.32
N LEU A 1022 4.99 0.64 39.30
CA LEU A 1022 5.19 0.15 37.94
C LEU A 1022 6.40 -0.78 37.88
N ASP A 1023 6.21 -1.90 37.20
CA ASP A 1023 7.28 -2.80 36.77
C ASP A 1023 7.35 -2.87 35.24
N ASP A 1024 8.28 -3.66 34.71
CA ASP A 1024 8.52 -3.76 33.27
C ASP A 1024 7.39 -4.49 32.51
N SER A 1025 6.57 -5.29 33.18
CA SER A 1025 5.40 -5.96 32.57
C SER A 1025 4.25 -5.00 32.22
N ASP A 1026 4.24 -3.82 32.85
CA ASP A 1026 3.30 -2.72 32.61
C ASP A 1026 3.62 -1.87 31.37
N ILE A 1027 4.73 -2.17 30.69
CA ILE A 1027 5.14 -1.45 29.51
C ILE A 1027 4.95 -2.32 28.28
N LEU A 1028 4.36 -1.70 27.26
CA LEU A 1028 4.20 -2.29 25.94
C LEU A 1028 4.94 -1.42 24.92
N VAL A 1029 5.82 -2.04 24.13
CA VAL A 1029 6.58 -1.37 23.07
C VAL A 1029 6.12 -1.86 21.71
N VAL A 1030 5.62 -0.93 20.91
CA VAL A 1030 5.17 -1.16 19.54
C VAL A 1030 6.26 -0.69 18.57
N ALA A 1031 6.60 -1.54 17.60
CA ALA A 1031 7.47 -1.16 16.49
C ALA A 1031 6.87 -1.61 15.15
N PRO A 1032 7.02 -0.84 14.07
CA PRO A 1032 6.48 -1.17 12.75
C PRO A 1032 7.17 -2.40 12.12
N TYR A 1033 8.45 -2.62 12.42
CA TYR A 1033 9.26 -3.67 11.80
C TYR A 1033 9.66 -4.74 12.80
N ASN A 1034 9.60 -6.01 12.38
CA ASN A 1034 10.07 -7.14 13.19
C ASN A 1034 11.55 -7.01 13.57
N LEU A 1035 12.39 -6.43 12.70
CA LEU A 1035 13.80 -6.19 13.03
C LEU A 1035 13.94 -5.24 14.23
N GLN A 1036 13.22 -4.12 14.23
CA GLN A 1036 13.20 -3.20 15.38
C GLN A 1036 12.66 -3.89 16.63
N VAL A 1037 11.60 -4.70 16.53
CA VAL A 1037 11.08 -5.49 17.67
C VAL A 1037 12.20 -6.34 18.29
N ARG A 1038 12.97 -7.06 17.47
CA ARG A 1038 14.07 -7.91 17.95
C ARG A 1038 15.20 -7.09 18.57
N LEU A 1039 15.57 -5.96 17.95
CA LEU A 1039 16.59 -5.05 18.46
C LEU A 1039 16.21 -4.47 19.83
N VAL A 1040 15.00 -3.93 19.95
CA VAL A 1040 14.49 -3.34 21.20
C VAL A 1040 14.44 -4.38 22.32
N ARG A 1041 13.95 -5.60 22.04
CA ARG A 1041 13.96 -6.69 23.04
C ARG A 1041 15.37 -6.96 23.56
N ARG A 1042 16.34 -7.07 22.67
CA ARG A 1042 17.74 -7.32 23.03
C ARG A 1042 18.29 -6.21 23.91
N GLU A 1043 18.05 -4.94 23.57
CA GLU A 1043 18.55 -3.82 24.39
C GLU A 1043 17.85 -3.79 25.76
N LEU A 1044 16.55 -4.06 25.84
CA LEU A 1044 15.82 -4.15 27.11
C LEU A 1044 16.34 -5.30 27.99
N GLU A 1045 16.57 -6.49 27.43
CA GLU A 1045 17.12 -7.65 28.13
C GLU A 1045 18.51 -7.37 28.72
N LYS A 1046 19.40 -6.71 27.95
CA LYS A 1046 20.73 -6.31 28.45
C LYS A 1046 20.65 -5.39 29.67
N HIS A 1047 19.60 -4.60 29.76
CA HIS A 1047 19.35 -3.67 30.87
C HIS A 1047 18.44 -4.25 31.98
N GLY A 1048 18.07 -5.54 31.89
CA GLY A 1048 17.31 -6.25 32.92
C GLY A 1048 15.79 -6.08 32.86
N TYR A 1049 15.24 -5.63 31.72
CA TYR A 1049 13.80 -5.41 31.50
C TYR A 1049 13.18 -6.47 30.59
N SER A 1050 13.29 -7.75 30.97
CA SER A 1050 12.89 -8.88 30.12
C SER A 1050 11.36 -9.08 30.02
N GLU A 1051 10.57 -8.52 30.93
CA GLU A 1051 9.10 -8.68 30.92
C GLU A 1051 8.38 -7.62 30.08
N VAL A 1052 9.11 -6.63 29.52
CA VAL A 1052 8.52 -5.64 28.60
C VAL A 1052 7.97 -6.34 27.37
N ARG A 1053 6.69 -6.08 27.08
CA ARG A 1053 6.01 -6.68 25.92
C ARG A 1053 6.37 -5.89 24.67
N VAL A 1054 7.28 -6.40 23.84
CA VAL A 1054 7.67 -5.79 22.55
C VAL A 1054 7.08 -6.55 21.37
N GLY A 1055 6.60 -5.87 20.33
CA GLY A 1055 5.97 -6.50 19.18
C GLY A 1055 5.48 -5.52 18.12
N THR A 1056 5.02 -6.05 16.97
CA THR A 1056 4.38 -5.23 15.94
C THR A 1056 2.95 -4.87 16.31
N VAL A 1057 2.41 -3.85 15.64
CA VAL A 1057 1.03 -3.37 15.82
C VAL A 1057 0.02 -4.53 15.75
N ASP A 1058 0.20 -5.43 14.78
CA ASP A 1058 -0.64 -6.60 14.53
C ASP A 1058 -0.68 -7.58 15.71
N ARG A 1059 0.42 -7.74 16.46
CA ARG A 1059 0.52 -8.67 17.60
C ARG A 1059 -0.23 -8.16 18.84
N PHE A 1060 -0.42 -6.85 18.96
CA PHE A 1060 -1.00 -6.20 20.12
C PHE A 1060 -2.46 -5.82 19.96
N GLN A 1061 -3.14 -6.31 18.93
CA GLN A 1061 -4.58 -6.11 18.81
C GLN A 1061 -5.32 -6.65 20.05
N GLY A 1062 -6.17 -5.79 20.62
CA GLY A 1062 -6.94 -6.10 21.83
C GLY A 1062 -6.16 -6.07 23.15
N GLN A 1063 -4.85 -5.85 23.15
CA GLN A 1063 -4.05 -5.71 24.38
C GLN A 1063 -4.09 -4.28 24.93
N GLU A 1064 -3.60 -4.08 26.15
CA GLU A 1064 -3.45 -2.76 26.77
C GLU A 1064 -2.35 -2.78 27.84
N ALA A 1065 -1.88 -1.58 28.20
CA ALA A 1065 -0.84 -1.35 29.20
C ALA A 1065 -0.97 0.06 29.81
N PRO A 1066 -0.57 0.27 31.08
CA PRO A 1066 -0.44 1.60 31.67
C PRO A 1066 0.34 2.57 30.78
N VAL A 1067 1.47 2.08 30.24
CA VAL A 1067 2.36 2.84 29.35
C VAL A 1067 2.54 2.10 28.02
N VAL A 1068 2.45 2.86 26.92
CA VAL A 1068 2.84 2.38 25.60
C VAL A 1068 3.91 3.26 25.00
N ILE A 1069 4.93 2.63 24.43
CA ILE A 1069 6.01 3.28 23.69
C ILE A 1069 5.93 2.82 22.23
N THR A 1070 5.83 3.74 21.29
CA THR A 1070 5.82 3.44 19.84
C THR A 1070 7.10 3.98 19.23
N THR A 1071 7.99 3.11 18.77
CA THR A 1071 9.23 3.48 18.05
C THR A 1071 8.94 3.49 16.55
N MET A 1072 9.18 4.61 15.87
CA MET A 1072 8.90 4.78 14.44
C MET A 1072 10.00 4.20 13.55
N THR A 1073 11.18 3.95 14.11
CA THR A 1073 12.32 3.24 13.51
C THR A 1073 13.02 3.98 12.37
N SER A 1074 12.25 4.43 11.38
CA SER A 1074 12.77 5.03 10.16
C SER A 1074 13.20 6.47 10.40
N SER A 1075 14.33 6.87 9.82
CA SER A 1075 14.86 8.23 10.00
C SER A 1075 14.08 9.26 9.21
N ALA A 1076 13.70 8.90 7.98
CA ALA A 1076 12.95 9.75 7.07
C ALA A 1076 12.00 8.89 6.24
N ALA A 1077 10.88 9.48 5.88
CA ALA A 1077 9.84 8.81 5.10
C ALA A 1077 10.28 8.48 3.66
N VAL A 1078 11.28 9.21 3.13
CA VAL A 1078 11.88 8.94 1.81
C VAL A 1078 12.61 7.60 1.71
N ASP A 1079 13.06 7.04 2.83
CA ASP A 1079 13.86 5.81 2.87
C ASP A 1079 12.99 4.55 3.12
N LEU A 1080 11.65 4.66 3.01
CA LEU A 1080 10.73 3.59 3.41
C LEU A 1080 10.62 2.49 2.36
N PRO A 1081 10.98 1.23 2.68
CA PRO A 1081 10.86 0.11 1.75
C PRO A 1081 9.41 -0.30 1.45
N ARG A 1082 8.46 0.07 2.32
CA ARG A 1082 7.02 -0.26 2.21
C ARG A 1082 6.13 0.97 1.98
N GLY A 1083 6.73 2.10 1.62
CA GLY A 1083 6.01 3.36 1.38
C GLY A 1083 5.48 4.04 2.66
N LEU A 1084 4.98 5.26 2.48
CA LEU A 1084 4.41 6.11 3.52
C LEU A 1084 3.18 5.48 4.18
N ASP A 1085 2.34 4.86 3.37
CA ASP A 1085 1.06 4.27 3.76
C ASP A 1085 1.21 3.13 4.76
N PHE A 1086 2.39 2.50 4.83
CA PHE A 1086 2.67 1.51 5.85
C PHE A 1086 3.01 2.14 7.20
N LEU A 1087 3.89 3.14 7.25
CA LEU A 1087 4.43 3.64 8.52
C LEU A 1087 3.55 4.73 9.14
N LEU A 1088 3.04 5.65 8.33
CA LEU A 1088 2.26 6.81 8.79
C LEU A 1088 0.75 6.58 8.71
N SER A 1089 0.31 5.34 8.45
CA SER A 1089 -1.11 4.96 8.45
C SER A 1089 -1.81 5.43 9.73
N ARG A 1090 -2.87 6.23 9.56
CA ARG A 1090 -3.77 6.64 10.65
C ARG A 1090 -4.26 5.42 11.44
N ASN A 1091 -4.65 4.35 10.73
CA ASN A 1091 -5.11 3.10 11.31
C ASN A 1091 -4.08 2.42 12.23
N ARG A 1092 -2.81 2.35 11.80
CA ARG A 1092 -1.73 1.73 12.58
C ARG A 1092 -1.37 2.60 13.79
N LEU A 1093 -1.28 3.91 13.61
CA LEU A 1093 -1.02 4.86 14.70
C LEU A 1093 -2.15 4.82 15.74
N ASN A 1094 -3.41 4.83 15.30
CA ASN A 1094 -4.57 4.66 16.18
C ASN A 1094 -4.44 3.37 16.99
N VAL A 1095 -4.15 2.24 16.34
CA VAL A 1095 -3.98 0.97 17.04
C VAL A 1095 -2.84 1.01 18.03
N ALA A 1096 -1.66 1.55 17.68
CA ALA A 1096 -0.50 1.60 18.55
C ALA A 1096 -0.76 2.47 19.79
N LEU A 1097 -1.20 3.72 19.59
CA LEU A 1097 -1.40 4.71 20.66
C LEU A 1097 -2.57 4.34 21.58
N SER A 1098 -3.63 3.76 21.02
CA SER A 1098 -4.82 3.35 21.79
C SER A 1098 -4.65 2.09 22.63
N ARG A 1099 -3.43 1.53 22.72
CA ARG A 1099 -3.08 0.48 23.70
C ARG A 1099 -2.74 1.09 25.07
N ALA A 1100 -2.41 2.37 25.14
CA ALA A 1100 -2.08 3.04 26.39
C ALA A 1100 -3.33 3.22 27.26
N GLN A 1101 -3.16 3.14 28.58
CA GLN A 1101 -4.20 3.55 29.53
C GLN A 1101 -3.97 4.99 30.01
N ALA A 1102 -2.71 5.39 30.28
CA ALA A 1102 -2.40 6.72 30.81
C ALA A 1102 -1.30 7.48 30.06
N VAL A 1103 -0.25 6.80 29.60
CA VAL A 1103 0.88 7.46 28.90
C VAL A 1103 1.16 6.75 27.60
N ALA A 1104 1.18 7.51 26.50
CA ALA A 1104 1.65 7.06 25.20
C ALA A 1104 2.88 7.89 24.81
N VAL A 1105 3.98 7.24 24.44
CA VAL A 1105 5.22 7.90 24.00
C VAL A 1105 5.52 7.47 22.58
N VAL A 1106 5.72 8.42 21.67
CA VAL A 1106 6.20 8.19 20.31
C VAL A 1106 7.68 8.54 20.25
N VAL A 1107 8.53 7.55 20.00
CA VAL A 1107 9.97 7.73 19.76
C VAL A 1107 10.17 7.82 18.26
N CYS A 1108 10.71 8.94 17.77
CA CYS A 1108 10.91 9.13 16.34
C CYS A 1108 12.00 10.14 15.99
N SER A 1109 12.55 10.00 14.79
CA SER A 1109 13.36 11.05 14.15
C SER A 1109 12.54 12.32 13.85
N PRO A 1110 13.09 13.53 14.10
CA PRO A 1110 12.49 14.78 13.61
C PRO A 1110 12.30 14.80 12.10
N ARG A 1111 13.15 14.07 11.36
CA ARG A 1111 13.12 13.96 9.90
C ARG A 1111 12.09 12.95 9.39
N LEU A 1112 11.36 12.27 10.28
CA LEU A 1112 10.39 11.25 9.88
C LEU A 1112 9.30 11.81 8.94
N VAL A 1113 8.94 13.07 9.11
CA VAL A 1113 7.95 13.78 8.27
C VAL A 1113 8.56 14.35 6.98
N GLU A 1114 9.88 14.20 6.76
CA GLU A 1114 10.52 14.46 5.47
C GLU A 1114 10.20 13.30 4.51
N ALA A 1115 9.29 13.56 3.56
CA ALA A 1115 8.73 12.55 2.68
C ALA A 1115 8.74 13.02 1.23
N ASP A 1116 8.88 12.07 0.30
CA ASP A 1116 8.64 12.29 -1.13
C ASP A 1116 7.17 12.01 -1.40
N ILE A 1117 6.35 13.05 -1.42
CA ILE A 1117 4.89 12.96 -1.47
C ILE A 1117 4.44 12.95 -2.94
N ARG A 1118 3.82 11.85 -3.35
CA ARG A 1118 3.44 11.62 -4.76
C ARG A 1118 1.96 11.90 -5.03
N ASP A 1119 1.12 11.75 -4.02
CA ASP A 1119 -0.34 11.91 -4.12
C ASP A 1119 -0.93 12.60 -2.88
N VAL A 1120 -2.23 12.88 -2.94
CA VAL A 1120 -2.98 13.61 -1.90
C VAL A 1120 -3.19 12.77 -0.63
N ASP A 1121 -3.23 11.45 -0.74
CA ASP A 1121 -3.42 10.57 0.42
C ASP A 1121 -2.14 10.50 1.25
N GLN A 1122 -0.98 10.39 0.60
CA GLN A 1122 0.33 10.53 1.25
C GLN A 1122 0.48 11.90 1.92
N LEU A 1123 0.01 12.97 1.27
CA LEU A 1123 -0.03 14.32 1.86
C LEU A 1123 -0.85 14.33 3.17
N ARG A 1124 -2.00 13.65 3.17
CA ARG A 1124 -2.89 13.52 4.31
C ARG A 1124 -2.26 12.73 5.46
N LEU A 1125 -1.48 11.68 5.16
CA LEU A 1125 -0.76 10.89 6.17
C LEU A 1125 0.34 11.69 6.85
N VAL A 1126 1.18 12.39 6.07
CA VAL A 1126 2.26 13.23 6.62
C VAL A 1126 1.68 14.37 7.46
N SER A 1127 0.62 15.02 6.97
CA SER A 1127 -0.10 16.05 7.72
C SER A 1127 -0.67 15.52 9.05
N GLY A 1128 -1.27 14.32 9.03
CA GLY A 1128 -1.76 13.66 10.24
C GLY A 1128 -0.67 13.42 11.29
N MET A 1129 0.51 12.95 10.86
CA MET A 1129 1.66 12.77 11.76
C MET A 1129 2.18 14.09 12.33
N ILE A 1130 2.27 15.15 11.51
CA ILE A 1130 2.65 16.49 11.97
C ILE A 1130 1.66 17.01 13.01
N GLY A 1131 0.35 16.85 12.76
CA GLY A 1131 -0.70 17.22 13.71
C GLY A 1131 -0.57 16.49 15.04
N LEU A 1132 -0.38 15.18 14.99
CA LEU A 1132 -0.15 14.33 16.17
C LEU A 1132 1.08 14.78 16.98
N MET A 1133 2.20 15.06 16.31
CA MET A 1133 3.43 15.53 16.95
C MET A 1133 3.27 16.91 17.58
N ALA A 1134 2.45 17.78 16.99
CA ALA A 1134 2.19 19.13 17.49
C ALA A 1134 1.26 19.14 18.71
N GLU A 1135 0.32 18.19 18.80
CA GLU A 1135 -0.57 18.02 19.96
C GLU A 1135 0.12 17.31 21.14
N ALA A 1136 1.19 16.55 20.88
CA ALA A 1136 1.92 15.80 21.89
C ALA A 1136 2.83 16.68 22.77
N GLY A 1137 2.97 16.31 24.05
CA GLY A 1137 3.99 16.87 24.93
C GLY A 1137 5.40 16.41 24.54
N ARG A 1138 6.44 17.09 25.02
CA ARG A 1138 7.82 16.60 24.89
C ARG A 1138 8.15 15.63 26.02
N TRP A 1139 8.84 14.54 25.70
CA TRP A 1139 9.39 13.63 26.71
C TRP A 1139 10.78 14.10 27.13
N ASP A 1140 10.89 14.67 28.33
CA ASP A 1140 12.14 15.25 28.85
C ASP A 1140 12.88 14.36 29.87
N GLY A 1141 12.41 13.12 30.09
CA GLY A 1141 13.04 12.15 31.01
C GLY A 1141 12.53 12.20 32.45
#